data_AF-A0A1Y1WX15-F1
#
_entry.id   AF-A0A1Y1WX15-F1
#
_cell.length_a   1.000
_cell.length_b   1.000
_cell.length_c   1.000
_cell.angle_alpha   90.00
_cell.angle_beta   90.00
_cell.angle_gamma   90.00
#
_symmetry.space_group_name_H-M   'P 1'
#
loop_
_entity.id
_entity.type
_entity.pdbx_description
1 polymer ?
#
loop_
_entity_poly.entity_id
_entity_poly.type
_entity_poly.pdbx_seq_one_letter_code
_entity_poly.pdbx_strand_id
1 'polypeptide(L)'
;MFQENHNKQNTISLRSNFNNNNLLYERKPNLVYSKIYSSNSVVLPPFKKLFLSSILLYTGVQSYRQWRKYNKSITIKSNSTVYWNVNKTIIDDDGLRLTHLLNGKKNDVMTFLDIIQTIEEIKNDDRITGFIADLSTINELTVNSKLGFAQLQEIKHALDELKEIKMKKLNNNFKMLALTDTFDSQEQYFLASSFDKISMEPAGIIPLTGYGTVQPFFKLLLEKFGIHTQSHIRNEYKNSFSYLTSTEYNNSQRKNLVQVYSNLTHQLAEGIAKGREKTLNKLKILKNSNLLISLLSSSKSIDDNTEKVIELINQGPYTANEAIELGLIDSLNYKRSIITNLKKEGSDKIIIFSKYHNTRSKEIHHEKKKILKLAEIKPVPNHVGVSLININDDINSSCTEDIIKSLMKAGYDKNTEAIVLRIDSNGGDFGPSDAIWEAINFVKQECKKPIVASFGNVAASGAYYIASGCDKILASPGTITGSIGVASVKPVISKQQLKKWGITLDEIHITEGTKYYSIFNELSGPHLEKFIKHVNEAYELFKKRVMDGRKMDTRKVDEVAGGQIWTGFDATTNGLVDKIGGISRAIQEAAHLALSQRGSEAFNNKEKKLINKYSFLRNSEEPSIEIVNYQKPASFLELFENTSLEQEIFTMDEIKENSNILNSSHSVKYSSPTTISSSNHQSLTNFKPSKTEFTNNVSIDLIQNLINYIHSINNNL
;
A
#
# COMPACT_ATOMS: atom_id res chain seq x y z
N MET A 1 20.58 20.80 48.51
CA MET A 1 19.49 21.48 49.23
C MET A 1 18.24 20.64 48.97
N PHE A 2 17.89 19.66 49.80
CA PHE A 2 17.39 19.72 51.19
C PHE A 2 16.02 20.39 51.34
N GLN A 3 15.00 19.53 51.43
CA GLN A 3 13.76 19.56 52.23
C GLN A 3 12.90 18.43 51.65
N GLU A 4 12.86 17.20 52.17
CA GLU A 4 12.90 16.72 53.56
C GLU A 4 11.68 17.17 54.38
N ASN A 5 10.62 16.33 54.32
CA ASN A 5 9.82 15.84 55.44
C ASN A 5 8.62 15.04 54.89
N HIS A 6 8.17 13.89 55.41
CA HIS A 6 8.74 12.77 56.15
C HIS A 6 7.55 11.80 56.35
N ASN A 7 7.79 10.49 56.25
CA ASN A 7 7.00 9.42 56.88
C ASN A 7 5.51 9.24 56.53
N LYS A 8 5.22 8.16 55.78
CA LYS A 8 4.69 6.94 56.43
C LYS A 8 5.01 5.65 55.66
N GLN A 9 5.62 4.72 56.38
CA GLN A 9 5.79 3.29 56.10
C GLN A 9 4.45 2.64 55.66
N ASN A 10 4.39 1.57 54.85
CA ASN A 10 5.08 0.29 55.04
C ASN A 10 5.07 -0.60 53.78
N THR A 11 5.92 -1.63 53.80
CA THR A 11 6.14 -2.66 52.78
C THR A 11 5.02 -3.72 52.71
N ILE A 12 4.73 -4.23 51.50
CA ILE A 12 4.31 -5.63 51.29
C ILE A 12 4.97 -6.18 50.01
N SER A 13 5.77 -7.23 50.15
CA SER A 13 6.23 -8.11 49.07
C SER A 13 5.21 -9.23 48.83
N LEU A 14 5.01 -9.67 47.59
CA LEU A 14 4.36 -10.97 47.32
C LEU A 14 5.19 -11.85 46.40
N ARG A 15 5.42 -13.08 46.90
CA ARG A 15 6.14 -14.17 46.23
C ARG A 15 5.25 -14.84 45.18
N SER A 16 5.92 -15.54 44.27
CA SER A 16 5.36 -16.62 43.46
C SER A 16 4.70 -17.72 44.31
N ASN A 17 3.70 -18.40 43.72
CA ASN A 17 3.33 -19.75 44.10
C ASN A 17 2.77 -20.49 42.88
N PHE A 18 3.45 -21.56 42.48
CA PHE A 18 2.91 -22.62 41.63
C PHE A 18 2.03 -23.54 42.47
N ASN A 19 0.95 -24.08 41.90
CA ASN A 19 0.55 -25.46 42.18
C ASN A 19 -0.42 -26.01 41.11
N ASN A 20 -0.20 -27.27 40.72
CA ASN A 20 -1.09 -28.03 39.85
C ASN A 20 -2.23 -28.67 40.67
N ASN A 21 -3.43 -28.75 40.09
CA ASN A 21 -4.09 -30.06 39.88
C ASN A 21 -5.38 -29.95 39.04
N ASN A 22 -5.74 -31.10 38.44
CA ASN A 22 -6.80 -31.25 37.43
C ASN A 22 -8.22 -30.96 37.95
N LEU A 23 -9.09 -30.48 37.05
CA LEU A 23 -10.50 -30.91 36.99
C LEU A 23 -11.04 -30.78 35.55
N LEU A 24 -11.90 -31.72 35.16
CA LEU A 24 -12.45 -31.86 33.81
C LEU A 24 -13.81 -31.15 33.65
N TYR A 25 -14.16 -30.94 32.38
CA TYR A 25 -15.51 -30.79 31.79
C TYR A 25 -16.21 -29.41 31.68
N GLU A 26 -16.78 -29.28 30.47
CA GLU A 26 -17.89 -28.43 30.00
C GLU A 26 -17.65 -27.00 29.48
N ARG A 27 -18.40 -26.73 28.39
CA ARG A 27 -18.31 -25.54 27.52
C ARG A 27 -19.32 -24.48 27.96
N LYS A 28 -18.91 -23.21 28.00
CA LYS A 28 -19.73 -22.02 27.62
C LYS A 28 -18.80 -20.81 27.44
N PRO A 29 -19.04 -19.93 26.46
CA PRO A 29 -18.25 -18.71 26.28
C PRO A 29 -18.73 -17.64 27.27
N ASN A 30 -17.95 -17.37 28.32
CA ASN A 30 -18.19 -16.21 29.17
C ASN A 30 -17.66 -14.94 28.49
N LEU A 31 -18.53 -13.95 28.28
CA LEU A 31 -18.08 -12.61 27.91
C LEU A 31 -17.27 -12.01 29.07
N VAL A 32 -15.99 -11.73 28.82
CA VAL A 32 -15.14 -10.99 29.76
C VAL A 32 -15.47 -9.50 29.63
N TYR A 33 -16.29 -8.98 30.53
CA TYR A 33 -16.41 -7.54 30.76
C TYR A 33 -15.14 -7.05 31.47
N SER A 34 -14.23 -6.40 30.72
CA SER A 34 -13.14 -5.63 31.32
C SER A 34 -13.71 -4.36 31.98
N LYS A 35 -13.67 -4.31 33.31
CA LYS A 35 -13.93 -3.07 34.07
C LYS A 35 -12.80 -2.08 33.82
N ILE A 36 -13.03 -1.10 32.96
CA ILE A 36 -12.21 0.11 32.88
C ILE A 36 -12.71 1.07 33.97
N TYR A 37 -11.91 1.30 35.00
CA TYR A 37 -12.06 2.46 35.87
C TYR A 37 -11.22 3.60 35.30
N SER A 38 -11.86 4.56 34.62
CA SER A 38 -11.26 5.84 34.28
C SER A 38 -11.72 6.91 35.27
N SER A 39 -10.79 7.40 36.09
CA SER A 39 -11.01 8.50 37.02
C SER A 39 -11.00 9.84 36.27
N ASN A 40 -12.08 10.11 35.52
CA ASN A 40 -12.62 11.42 35.16
C ASN A 40 -13.82 11.23 34.22
N SER A 41 -14.84 10.51 34.69
CA SER A 41 -16.09 10.36 33.95
C SER A 41 -16.88 11.67 33.98
N VAL A 42 -16.93 12.38 32.84
CA VAL A 42 -17.93 13.43 32.61
C VAL A 42 -19.31 12.80 32.80
N VAL A 43 -19.98 13.11 33.90
CA VAL A 43 -21.31 12.56 34.20
C VAL A 43 -22.33 13.26 33.31
N LEU A 44 -22.46 12.78 32.08
CA LEU A 44 -23.48 13.24 31.15
C LEU A 44 -24.87 13.15 31.82
N PRO A 45 -25.67 14.23 31.79
CA PRO A 45 -27.04 14.22 32.30
C PRO A 45 -27.84 13.04 31.74
N PRO A 46 -28.82 12.48 32.49
CA PRO A 46 -29.55 11.29 32.07
C PRO A 46 -30.20 11.44 30.69
N PHE A 47 -30.68 12.64 30.34
CA PHE A 47 -31.19 12.95 29.01
C PHE A 47 -30.12 12.87 27.91
N LYS A 48 -28.90 13.39 28.14
CA LYS A 48 -27.78 13.25 27.17
C LYS A 48 -27.35 11.78 27.02
N LYS A 49 -27.38 10.97 28.08
CA LYS A 49 -27.12 9.52 28.00
C LYS A 49 -28.21 8.80 27.19
N LEU A 50 -29.48 9.11 27.44
CA LEU A 50 -30.61 8.56 26.67
C LEU A 50 -30.50 8.94 25.18
N PHE A 51 -30.23 10.21 24.87
CA PHE A 51 -30.03 10.72 23.51
C PHE A 51 -28.83 10.06 22.79
N LEU A 52 -27.69 9.94 23.46
CA LEU A 52 -26.53 9.25 22.89
C LEU A 52 -26.81 7.76 22.68
N SER A 53 -27.53 7.11 23.60
CA SER A 53 -27.93 5.71 23.48
C SER A 53 -28.96 5.47 22.37
N SER A 54 -29.89 6.41 22.12
CA SER A 54 -30.86 6.30 21.04
C SER A 54 -30.22 6.57 19.68
N ILE A 55 -29.25 7.48 19.59
CA ILE A 55 -28.38 7.65 18.41
C ILE A 55 -27.61 6.36 18.15
N LEU A 56 -26.90 5.80 19.14
CA LEU A 56 -26.13 4.55 18.98
C LEU A 56 -27.01 3.34 18.62
N LEU A 57 -28.23 3.26 19.17
CA LEU A 57 -29.20 2.23 18.80
C LEU A 57 -29.69 2.44 17.35
N TYR A 58 -29.99 3.68 16.96
CA TYR A 58 -30.44 4.01 15.61
C TYR A 58 -29.35 3.74 14.56
N THR A 59 -28.12 4.24 14.78
CA THR A 59 -26.98 3.97 13.89
C THR A 59 -26.68 2.47 13.85
N GLY A 60 -26.64 1.78 15.00
CA GLY A 60 -26.47 0.33 15.05
C GLY A 60 -27.54 -0.44 14.26
N VAL A 61 -28.82 -0.03 14.35
CA VAL A 61 -29.90 -0.62 13.56
C VAL A 61 -29.77 -0.31 12.07
N GLN A 62 -29.36 0.89 11.68
CA GLN A 62 -29.14 1.23 10.26
C GLN A 62 -27.94 0.48 9.69
N SER A 63 -26.80 0.46 10.39
CA SER A 63 -25.62 -0.35 10.04
C SER A 63 -25.97 -1.83 9.93
N TYR A 64 -26.76 -2.39 10.85
CA TYR A 64 -27.22 -3.78 10.77
C TYR A 64 -28.14 -4.03 9.56
N ARG A 65 -29.06 -3.10 9.24
CA ARG A 65 -29.92 -3.19 8.04
C ARG A 65 -29.10 -3.12 6.75
N GLN A 66 -28.11 -2.23 6.69
CA GLN A 66 -27.19 -2.08 5.56
C GLN A 66 -26.30 -3.33 5.40
N TRP A 67 -25.72 -3.82 6.49
CA TRP A 67 -24.95 -5.06 6.57
C TRP A 67 -25.77 -6.29 6.15
N ARG A 68 -27.03 -6.40 6.58
CA ARG A 68 -27.92 -7.51 6.19
C ARG A 68 -28.31 -7.43 4.70
N LYS A 69 -28.50 -6.22 4.16
CA LYS A 69 -28.77 -5.99 2.72
C LYS A 69 -27.56 -6.34 1.86
N TYR A 70 -26.35 -6.04 2.35
CA TYR A 70 -25.09 -6.44 1.73
C TYR A 70 -24.89 -7.96 1.74
N ASN A 71 -25.07 -8.57 2.92
CA ASN A 71 -24.82 -9.98 3.13
C ASN A 71 -25.87 -10.94 2.54
N LYS A 72 -26.91 -10.41 1.87
CA LYS A 72 -27.92 -11.21 1.18
C LYS A 72 -27.28 -11.91 -0.02
N SER A 73 -27.02 -13.22 0.12
CA SER A 73 -26.55 -14.08 -0.97
C SER A 73 -27.50 -14.00 -2.17
N ILE A 74 -26.92 -13.97 -3.36
CA ILE A 74 -27.65 -14.03 -4.63
C ILE A 74 -27.58 -15.44 -5.22
N THR A 75 -28.49 -15.77 -6.14
CA THR A 75 -28.38 -17.01 -6.93
C THR A 75 -27.54 -16.72 -8.17
N ILE A 76 -26.34 -17.30 -8.26
CA ILE A 76 -25.51 -17.25 -9.46
C ILE A 76 -26.14 -18.20 -10.50
N LYS A 77 -26.66 -17.63 -11.60
CA LYS A 77 -27.28 -18.41 -12.69
C LYS A 77 -26.22 -18.81 -13.73
N SER A 78 -26.46 -19.88 -14.48
CA SER A 78 -25.65 -20.20 -15.65
C SER A 78 -25.75 -19.12 -16.73
N ASN A 79 -24.67 -18.90 -17.48
CA ASN A 79 -24.53 -17.83 -18.46
C ASN A 79 -24.68 -16.41 -17.84
N SER A 80 -24.03 -16.20 -16.68
CA SER A 80 -23.95 -14.89 -16.02
C SER A 80 -22.69 -14.13 -16.42
N THR A 81 -22.80 -12.80 -16.36
CA THR A 81 -21.70 -11.85 -16.59
C THR A 81 -21.36 -11.14 -15.28
N VAL A 82 -20.10 -11.21 -14.86
CA VAL A 82 -19.61 -10.44 -13.71
C VAL A 82 -19.29 -9.01 -14.14
N TYR A 83 -19.75 -8.02 -13.38
CA TYR A 83 -19.47 -6.60 -13.55
C TYR A 83 -18.63 -6.11 -12.37
N TRP A 84 -17.39 -5.72 -12.64
CA TRP A 84 -16.45 -5.17 -11.66
C TRP A 84 -16.25 -3.69 -11.94
N ASN A 85 -16.58 -2.82 -10.99
CA ASN A 85 -16.14 -1.43 -11.02
C ASN A 85 -14.83 -1.34 -10.24
N VAL A 86 -13.73 -1.07 -10.94
CA VAL A 86 -12.38 -1.21 -10.39
C VAL A 86 -12.11 -0.13 -9.34
N ASN A 87 -12.41 1.13 -9.69
CA ASN A 87 -12.09 2.32 -8.88
C ASN A 87 -12.90 2.48 -7.58
N LYS A 88 -13.89 1.61 -7.31
CA LYS A 88 -14.64 1.56 -6.04
C LYS A 88 -14.15 0.53 -5.04
N THR A 89 -13.45 -0.48 -5.53
CA THR A 89 -13.56 -1.82 -4.94
C THR A 89 -12.34 -2.22 -4.13
N ILE A 90 -11.29 -1.40 -4.06
CA ILE A 90 -9.99 -1.85 -3.55
C ILE A 90 -9.56 -1.06 -2.32
N ILE A 91 -9.06 -1.77 -1.31
CA ILE A 91 -8.26 -1.27 -0.17
C ILE A 91 -7.17 -2.31 0.13
N ASP A 92 -6.03 -1.88 0.67
CA ASP A 92 -4.92 -2.80 1.00
C ASP A 92 -4.99 -3.36 2.45
N ASP A 93 -5.99 -2.96 3.24
CA ASP A 93 -6.15 -3.37 4.64
C ASP A 93 -7.63 -3.58 5.04
N ASP A 94 -7.93 -4.68 5.75
CA ASP A 94 -9.26 -4.94 6.34
C ASP A 94 -9.64 -3.91 7.42
N GLY A 95 -8.68 -3.25 8.08
CA GLY A 95 -8.94 -2.20 9.08
C GLY A 95 -9.79 -1.04 8.53
N LEU A 96 -9.51 -0.62 7.29
CA LEU A 96 -10.26 0.40 6.56
C LEU A 96 -11.66 -0.08 6.13
N ARG A 97 -11.89 -1.40 6.05
CA ARG A 97 -13.18 -1.96 5.64
C ARG A 97 -14.30 -1.60 6.63
N LEU A 98 -13.99 -1.65 7.93
CA LEU A 98 -14.96 -1.34 8.98
C LEU A 98 -15.31 0.16 9.00
N THR A 99 -14.33 1.05 8.85
CA THR A 99 -14.56 2.50 8.81
C THR A 99 -15.38 2.89 7.56
N HIS A 100 -15.11 2.30 6.40
CA HIS A 100 -15.92 2.51 5.19
C HIS A 100 -17.37 2.01 5.35
N LEU A 101 -17.60 0.88 6.02
CA LEU A 101 -18.94 0.35 6.31
C LEU A 101 -19.71 1.21 7.32
N LEU A 102 -19.03 1.81 8.30
CA LEU A 102 -19.64 2.72 9.28
C LEU A 102 -20.00 4.07 8.66
N ASN A 103 -19.17 4.59 7.76
CA ASN A 103 -19.40 5.86 7.05
C ASN A 103 -20.46 5.78 5.94
N GLY A 104 -21.24 4.70 5.86
CA GLY A 104 -22.40 4.55 4.96
C GLY A 104 -22.07 4.51 3.46
N LYS A 105 -20.78 4.58 3.07
CA LYS A 105 -20.34 4.50 1.67
C LYS A 105 -20.71 3.13 1.07
N LYS A 106 -20.88 3.07 -0.25
CA LYS A 106 -21.38 1.88 -0.96
C LYS A 106 -20.53 0.65 -0.58
N ASN A 107 -21.20 -0.45 -0.26
CA ASN A 107 -20.60 -1.69 0.25
C ASN A 107 -19.74 -2.47 -0.79
N ASP A 108 -19.30 -1.83 -1.87
CA ASP A 108 -18.56 -2.50 -2.95
C ASP A 108 -17.05 -2.62 -2.66
N VAL A 109 -16.59 -2.16 -1.49
CA VAL A 109 -15.20 -2.23 -1.04
C VAL A 109 -14.78 -3.67 -0.68
N MET A 110 -13.62 -4.08 -1.17
CA MET A 110 -12.98 -5.38 -1.02
C MET A 110 -11.47 -5.18 -0.81
N THR A 111 -10.79 -6.15 -0.21
CA THR A 111 -9.32 -6.07 -0.12
C THR A 111 -8.66 -6.40 -1.47
N PHE A 112 -7.39 -6.03 -1.65
CA PHE A 112 -6.59 -6.52 -2.79
C PHE A 112 -6.60 -8.05 -2.90
N LEU A 113 -6.49 -8.74 -1.76
CA LEU A 113 -6.56 -10.20 -1.67
C LEU A 113 -7.95 -10.74 -2.06
N ASP A 114 -9.03 -10.13 -1.59
CA ASP A 114 -10.40 -10.49 -1.96
C ASP A 114 -10.57 -10.47 -3.49
N ILE A 115 -9.97 -9.48 -4.17
CA ILE A 115 -10.05 -9.32 -5.64
C ILE A 115 -9.32 -10.46 -6.35
N ILE A 116 -8.07 -10.74 -5.97
CA ILE A 116 -7.27 -11.83 -6.54
C ILE A 116 -8.01 -13.16 -6.32
N GLN A 117 -8.49 -13.45 -5.11
CA GLN A 117 -9.29 -14.64 -4.82
C GLN A 117 -10.58 -14.70 -5.65
N THR A 118 -11.26 -13.57 -5.85
CA THR A 118 -12.50 -13.54 -6.64
C THR A 118 -12.25 -13.84 -8.11
N ILE A 119 -11.14 -13.37 -8.69
CA ILE A 119 -10.73 -13.71 -10.06
C ILE A 119 -10.44 -15.22 -10.16
N GLU A 120 -9.72 -15.79 -9.19
CA GLU A 120 -9.43 -17.23 -9.07
C GLU A 120 -10.70 -18.10 -8.90
N GLU A 121 -11.68 -17.62 -8.14
CA GLU A 121 -12.97 -18.26 -8.00
C GLU A 121 -13.76 -18.23 -9.32
N ILE A 122 -13.80 -17.09 -10.02
CA ILE A 122 -14.47 -16.96 -11.32
C ILE A 122 -13.81 -17.88 -12.36
N LYS A 123 -12.47 -18.01 -12.36
CA LYS A 123 -11.67 -18.93 -13.21
C LYS A 123 -12.15 -20.38 -13.12
N ASN A 124 -12.80 -20.75 -12.02
CA ASN A 124 -13.31 -22.09 -11.75
C ASN A 124 -14.85 -22.23 -11.75
N ASP A 125 -15.60 -21.15 -11.89
CA ASP A 125 -17.08 -21.18 -11.88
C ASP A 125 -17.67 -21.10 -13.30
N ASP A 126 -17.95 -22.25 -13.90
CA ASP A 126 -18.49 -22.37 -15.27
C ASP A 126 -19.87 -21.73 -15.48
N ARG A 127 -20.56 -21.28 -14.41
CA ARG A 127 -21.76 -20.43 -14.50
C ARG A 127 -21.44 -19.06 -15.13
N ILE A 128 -20.20 -18.58 -14.98
CA ILE A 128 -19.74 -17.27 -15.47
C ILE A 128 -19.15 -17.39 -16.88
N THR A 129 -19.80 -16.72 -17.83
CA THR A 129 -19.47 -16.69 -19.27
C THR A 129 -19.03 -15.30 -19.75
N GLY A 130 -19.26 -14.24 -18.96
CA GLY A 130 -18.81 -12.89 -19.26
C GLY A 130 -18.13 -12.21 -18.08
N PHE A 131 -17.21 -11.30 -18.37
CA PHE A 131 -16.58 -10.43 -17.38
C PHE A 131 -16.47 -9.00 -17.94
N ILE A 132 -16.88 -8.01 -17.16
CA ILE A 132 -16.82 -6.59 -17.54
C ILE A 132 -16.08 -5.82 -16.46
N ALA A 133 -15.04 -5.10 -16.84
CA ALA A 133 -14.37 -4.11 -15.99
C ALA A 133 -14.80 -2.70 -16.37
N ASP A 134 -15.31 -1.98 -15.39
CA ASP A 134 -15.67 -0.56 -15.41
C ASP A 134 -14.54 0.22 -14.74
N LEU A 135 -13.71 0.82 -15.59
CA LEU A 135 -12.53 1.61 -15.25
C LEU A 135 -12.83 3.12 -15.24
N SER A 136 -14.06 3.52 -15.55
CA SER A 136 -14.49 4.92 -15.57
C SER A 136 -14.32 5.62 -14.23
N THR A 137 -13.98 6.90 -14.27
CA THR A 137 -13.67 7.71 -13.08
C THR A 137 -14.69 8.82 -12.84
N ILE A 138 -15.44 9.22 -13.88
CA ILE A 138 -16.46 10.27 -13.78
C ILE A 138 -17.73 9.72 -13.09
N ASN A 139 -18.29 10.56 -12.20
CA ASN A 139 -19.54 10.42 -11.42
C ASN A 139 -19.46 9.77 -10.03
N GLU A 140 -18.30 9.34 -9.51
CA GLU A 140 -18.27 8.56 -8.26
C GLU A 140 -17.22 9.02 -7.23
N LEU A 141 -17.65 9.16 -5.98
CA LEU A 141 -16.79 9.39 -4.81
C LEU A 141 -15.94 8.13 -4.56
N THR A 142 -14.75 8.09 -5.14
CA THR A 142 -13.84 6.94 -5.03
C THR A 142 -13.38 6.70 -3.60
N VAL A 143 -13.14 5.42 -3.28
CA VAL A 143 -12.27 5.05 -2.17
C VAL A 143 -10.85 5.09 -2.75
N ASN A 144 -9.95 5.80 -2.07
CA ASN A 144 -8.70 6.28 -2.65
C ASN A 144 -7.61 5.18 -2.65
N SER A 145 -7.77 4.15 -3.49
CA SER A 145 -6.75 3.12 -3.71
C SER A 145 -5.90 3.43 -4.93
N LYS A 146 -4.73 4.03 -4.71
CA LYS A 146 -3.67 4.12 -5.72
C LYS A 146 -2.91 2.79 -5.76
N LEU A 147 -3.46 1.80 -6.45
CA LEU A 147 -2.69 0.58 -6.74
C LEU A 147 -1.46 0.95 -7.58
N GLY A 148 -0.30 0.45 -7.18
CA GLY A 148 0.92 0.62 -7.95
C GLY A 148 1.07 -0.44 -9.06
N PHE A 149 2.10 -0.28 -9.88
CA PHE A 149 2.30 -1.10 -11.08
C PHE A 149 2.51 -2.59 -10.75
N ALA A 150 3.19 -2.92 -9.64
CA ALA A 150 3.42 -4.30 -9.22
C ALA A 150 2.12 -5.02 -8.83
N GLN A 151 1.25 -4.34 -8.07
CA GLN A 151 -0.10 -4.84 -7.74
C GLN A 151 -0.97 -5.00 -9.00
N LEU A 152 -0.89 -4.06 -9.93
CA LEU A 152 -1.63 -4.12 -11.21
C LEU A 152 -1.11 -5.23 -12.14
N GLN A 153 0.18 -5.58 -12.07
CA GLN A 153 0.72 -6.77 -12.72
C GLN A 153 0.15 -8.07 -12.13
N GLU A 154 -0.04 -8.17 -10.80
CA GLU A 154 -0.69 -9.34 -10.18
C GLU A 154 -2.14 -9.51 -10.67
N ILE A 155 -2.91 -8.41 -10.68
CA ILE A 155 -4.30 -8.42 -11.17
C ILE A 155 -4.33 -8.76 -12.66
N LYS A 156 -3.47 -8.14 -13.49
CA LYS A 156 -3.38 -8.46 -14.92
C LYS A 156 -3.04 -9.93 -15.15
N HIS A 157 -2.09 -10.48 -14.41
CA HIS A 157 -1.73 -11.90 -14.51
C HIS A 157 -2.93 -12.81 -14.20
N ALA A 158 -3.67 -12.53 -13.12
CA ALA A 158 -4.88 -13.27 -12.78
C ALA A 158 -5.99 -13.12 -13.84
N LEU A 159 -6.14 -11.95 -14.47
CA LEU A 159 -7.09 -11.71 -15.56
C LEU A 159 -6.69 -12.42 -16.87
N ASP A 160 -5.39 -12.44 -17.20
CA ASP A 160 -4.86 -13.16 -18.36
C ASP A 160 -5.05 -14.68 -18.19
N GLU A 161 -4.78 -15.23 -17.01
CA GLU A 161 -5.06 -16.64 -16.70
C GLU A 161 -6.56 -16.96 -16.70
N LEU A 162 -7.38 -16.08 -16.10
CA LEU A 162 -8.84 -16.18 -16.15
C LEU A 162 -9.30 -16.32 -17.60
N LYS A 163 -8.82 -15.45 -18.49
CA LYS A 163 -9.14 -15.43 -19.92
C LYS A 163 -8.76 -16.74 -20.59
N GLU A 164 -7.50 -17.17 -20.45
CA GLU A 164 -6.98 -18.38 -21.09
C GLU A 164 -7.76 -19.64 -20.64
N ILE A 165 -7.88 -19.85 -19.32
CA ILE A 165 -8.55 -21.01 -18.75
C ILE A 165 -10.04 -21.02 -19.10
N LYS A 166 -10.71 -19.86 -19.08
CA LYS A 166 -12.13 -19.77 -19.46
C LYS A 166 -12.36 -20.00 -20.95
N MET A 167 -11.53 -19.44 -21.82
CA MET A 167 -11.63 -19.67 -23.26
C MET A 167 -11.47 -21.16 -23.60
N LYS A 168 -10.55 -21.85 -22.92
CA LYS A 168 -10.37 -23.30 -23.01
C LYS A 168 -11.55 -24.10 -22.45
N LYS A 169 -12.03 -23.80 -21.24
CA LYS A 169 -13.17 -24.51 -20.60
C LYS A 169 -14.50 -24.31 -21.32
N LEU A 170 -14.74 -23.11 -21.87
CA LEU A 170 -16.03 -22.70 -22.44
C LEU A 170 -16.05 -22.68 -23.98
N ASN A 171 -15.11 -23.35 -24.65
CA ASN A 171 -15.01 -23.44 -26.12
C ASN A 171 -15.10 -22.06 -26.81
N ASN A 172 -14.27 -21.11 -26.36
CA ASN A 172 -14.20 -19.72 -26.83
C ASN A 172 -15.48 -18.87 -26.64
N ASN A 173 -16.46 -19.33 -25.85
CA ASN A 173 -17.67 -18.56 -25.53
C ASN A 173 -17.49 -17.54 -24.40
N PHE A 174 -16.36 -17.55 -23.69
CA PHE A 174 -16.05 -16.51 -22.69
C PHE A 174 -15.80 -15.15 -23.35
N LYS A 175 -16.20 -14.05 -22.71
CA LYS A 175 -16.01 -12.68 -23.22
C LYS A 175 -15.61 -11.70 -22.13
N MET A 176 -14.57 -10.91 -22.39
CA MET A 176 -14.06 -9.88 -21.49
C MET A 176 -14.15 -8.48 -22.13
N LEU A 177 -14.86 -7.54 -21.49
CA LEU A 177 -14.95 -6.14 -21.93
C LEU A 177 -14.39 -5.19 -20.86
N ALA A 178 -13.42 -4.36 -21.21
CA ALA A 178 -13.10 -3.16 -20.46
C ALA A 178 -13.92 -1.98 -21.01
N LEU A 179 -14.53 -1.19 -20.13
CA LEU A 179 -15.16 0.08 -20.45
C LEU A 179 -14.56 1.20 -19.59
N THR A 180 -14.33 2.36 -20.19
CA THR A 180 -13.92 3.56 -19.46
C THR A 180 -14.47 4.83 -20.11
N ASP A 181 -14.45 5.94 -19.38
CA ASP A 181 -14.67 7.28 -19.93
C ASP A 181 -13.34 7.87 -20.43
N THR A 182 -12.31 7.85 -19.58
CA THR A 182 -10.91 8.12 -19.90
C THR A 182 -10.01 7.15 -19.13
N PHE A 183 -8.71 7.11 -19.42
CA PHE A 183 -7.74 6.51 -18.52
C PHE A 183 -7.06 7.61 -17.69
N ASP A 184 -7.09 7.48 -16.36
CA ASP A 184 -6.37 8.39 -15.45
C ASP A 184 -4.86 8.09 -15.44
N SER A 185 -4.46 6.90 -15.90
CA SER A 185 -3.08 6.41 -15.86
C SER A 185 -2.81 5.35 -16.94
N GLN A 186 -1.55 5.21 -17.35
CA GLN A 186 -1.14 4.16 -18.29
C GLN A 186 -1.26 2.77 -17.69
N GLU A 187 -1.19 2.64 -16.36
CA GLU A 187 -1.31 1.38 -15.63
C GLU A 187 -2.77 0.87 -15.62
N GLN A 188 -3.77 1.76 -15.63
CA GLN A 188 -5.17 1.38 -15.92
C GLN A 188 -5.33 0.90 -17.37
N TYR A 189 -4.67 1.51 -18.35
CA TYR A 189 -4.69 1.05 -19.74
C TYR A 189 -3.98 -0.31 -19.91
N PHE A 190 -2.84 -0.50 -19.23
CA PHE A 190 -2.14 -1.78 -19.12
C PHE A 190 -3.06 -2.87 -18.56
N LEU A 191 -3.84 -2.58 -17.51
CA LEU A 191 -4.85 -3.52 -17.00
C LEU A 191 -5.93 -3.83 -18.05
N ALA A 192 -6.44 -2.80 -18.74
CA ALA A 192 -7.46 -2.93 -19.80
C ALA A 192 -6.98 -3.75 -21.01
N SER A 193 -5.66 -3.77 -21.31
CA SER A 193 -5.08 -4.57 -22.40
C SER A 193 -5.39 -6.07 -22.29
N SER A 194 -5.68 -6.57 -21.08
CA SER A 194 -6.04 -7.97 -20.81
C SER A 194 -7.38 -8.38 -21.42
N PHE A 195 -8.28 -7.44 -21.71
CA PHE A 195 -9.66 -7.72 -22.12
C PHE A 195 -9.76 -8.06 -23.62
N ASP A 196 -10.86 -8.69 -24.07
CA ASP A 196 -11.07 -8.96 -25.51
C ASP A 196 -11.41 -7.69 -26.29
N LYS A 197 -12.06 -6.74 -25.61
CA LYS A 197 -12.41 -5.43 -26.14
C LYS A 197 -12.20 -4.36 -25.08
N ILE A 198 -11.75 -3.19 -25.52
CA ILE A 198 -11.69 -1.95 -24.76
C ILE A 198 -12.62 -0.95 -25.44
N SER A 199 -13.58 -0.41 -24.70
CA SER A 199 -14.42 0.69 -25.16
C SER A 199 -14.16 1.93 -24.32
N MET A 200 -13.95 3.07 -24.98
CA MET A 200 -13.72 4.36 -24.34
C MET A 200 -14.82 5.35 -24.74
N GLU A 201 -15.05 6.41 -23.95
CA GLU A 201 -15.90 7.50 -24.41
C GLU A 201 -15.15 8.41 -25.40
N PRO A 202 -15.83 9.11 -26.34
CA PRO A 202 -15.15 9.88 -27.39
C PRO A 202 -14.23 11.01 -26.90
N ALA A 203 -14.41 11.47 -25.65
CA ALA A 203 -13.60 12.50 -25.03
C ALA A 203 -12.43 11.95 -24.18
N GLY A 204 -12.25 10.62 -24.13
CA GLY A 204 -11.21 9.98 -23.33
C GLY A 204 -9.81 10.13 -23.91
N ILE A 205 -8.82 9.96 -23.03
CA ILE A 205 -7.39 9.98 -23.34
C ILE A 205 -6.73 8.70 -22.82
N ILE A 206 -5.69 8.23 -23.53
CA ILE A 206 -4.75 7.22 -23.05
C ILE A 206 -3.42 7.92 -22.74
N PRO A 207 -3.04 8.08 -21.46
CA PRO A 207 -1.82 8.77 -21.06
C PRO A 207 -0.60 7.83 -21.13
N LEU A 208 -0.42 7.13 -22.24
CA LEU A 208 0.66 6.16 -22.45
C LEU A 208 1.97 6.89 -22.80
N THR A 209 2.82 7.13 -21.80
CA THR A 209 4.03 7.97 -21.93
C THR A 209 5.30 7.36 -21.29
N GLY A 210 5.20 6.16 -20.70
CA GLY A 210 6.32 5.44 -20.10
C GLY A 210 6.66 5.92 -18.68
N TYR A 211 7.83 5.55 -18.18
CA TYR A 211 8.29 5.97 -16.85
C TYR A 211 9.43 6.97 -16.91
N GLY A 212 9.33 8.02 -16.10
CA GLY A 212 10.36 9.02 -15.89
C GLY A 212 10.14 9.73 -14.54
N THR A 213 11.08 10.58 -14.15
CA THR A 213 10.99 11.34 -12.90
C THR A 213 11.62 12.72 -13.03
N VAL A 214 11.08 13.69 -12.29
CA VAL A 214 11.68 15.01 -12.08
C VAL A 214 11.77 15.23 -10.56
N GLN A 215 12.97 15.02 -10.01
CA GLN A 215 13.22 15.20 -8.59
C GLN A 215 13.70 16.64 -8.30
N PRO A 216 12.98 17.44 -7.49
CA PRO A 216 13.52 18.69 -6.96
C PRO A 216 14.62 18.41 -5.91
N PHE A 217 15.66 19.23 -5.92
CA PHE A 217 16.77 19.20 -4.95
C PHE A 217 16.75 20.48 -4.12
N PHE A 218 16.79 20.35 -2.80
CA PHE A 218 16.55 21.43 -1.85
C PHE A 218 17.79 21.90 -1.10
N LYS A 219 18.97 21.30 -1.33
CA LYS A 219 20.22 21.69 -0.64
C LYS A 219 20.46 23.21 -0.63
N LEU A 220 20.40 23.85 -1.80
CA LEU A 220 20.63 25.30 -1.93
C LEU A 220 19.53 26.14 -1.25
N LEU A 221 18.31 25.60 -1.14
CA LEU A 221 17.22 26.24 -0.41
C LEU A 221 17.48 26.16 1.09
N LEU A 222 17.87 24.98 1.60
CA LEU A 222 18.23 24.77 3.00
C LEU A 222 19.42 25.67 3.40
N GLU A 223 20.48 25.71 2.60
CA GLU A 223 21.64 26.58 2.82
C GLU A 223 21.26 28.07 2.85
N LYS A 224 20.28 28.50 2.02
CA LYS A 224 19.74 29.87 2.06
C LYS A 224 18.98 30.18 3.36
N PHE A 225 18.34 29.19 3.97
CA PHE A 225 17.78 29.26 5.33
C PHE A 225 18.84 28.94 6.42
N GLY A 226 20.12 28.84 6.08
CA GLY A 226 21.20 28.53 7.01
C GLY A 226 21.11 27.14 7.64
N ILE A 227 20.45 26.19 6.97
CA ILE A 227 20.38 24.79 7.35
C ILE A 227 21.39 24.01 6.50
N HIS A 228 22.37 23.40 7.16
CA HIS A 228 23.36 22.54 6.53
C HIS A 228 23.03 21.07 6.83
N THR A 229 23.39 20.16 5.94
CA THR A 229 23.15 18.72 6.10
C THR A 229 24.48 17.97 6.24
N GLN A 230 24.82 17.60 7.48
CA GLN A 230 25.92 16.66 7.72
C GLN A 230 25.39 15.26 7.40
N SER A 231 25.99 14.58 6.43
CA SER A 231 25.52 13.25 6.00
C SER A 231 26.67 12.29 5.80
N HIS A 232 26.40 11.01 6.04
CA HIS A 232 27.29 9.92 5.66
C HIS A 232 26.46 8.85 4.96
N ILE A 233 26.89 8.47 3.76
CA ILE A 233 26.20 7.55 2.88
C ILE A 233 27.17 6.42 2.57
N ARG A 234 26.75 5.17 2.81
CA ARG A 234 27.52 4.00 2.40
C ARG A 234 27.11 3.58 0.99
N ASN A 235 28.06 3.82 0.08
CA ASN A 235 28.09 3.52 -1.35
C ASN A 235 27.26 4.43 -2.27
N GLU A 236 27.71 4.45 -3.52
CA GLU A 236 27.44 5.47 -4.53
C GLU A 236 26.00 5.52 -5.06
N TYR A 237 25.26 4.41 -5.02
CA TYR A 237 23.91 4.33 -5.58
C TYR A 237 22.83 4.76 -4.58
N LYS A 238 23.09 4.72 -3.27
CA LYS A 238 22.10 5.07 -2.24
C LYS A 238 21.72 6.54 -2.39
N ASN A 239 20.45 6.80 -2.73
CA ASN A 239 19.96 8.12 -3.12
C ASN A 239 18.85 8.68 -2.20
N SER A 240 18.49 7.95 -1.13
CA SER A 240 17.34 8.23 -0.24
C SER A 240 17.32 9.63 0.37
N PHE A 241 18.45 10.33 0.44
CA PHE A 241 18.54 11.72 0.92
C PHE A 241 19.25 12.66 -0.06
N SER A 242 19.55 12.22 -1.30
CA SER A 242 20.27 13.05 -2.29
C SER A 242 19.57 14.39 -2.53
N TYR A 243 18.24 14.42 -2.46
CA TYR A 243 17.43 15.64 -2.62
C TYR A 243 17.63 16.68 -1.48
N LEU A 244 18.25 16.31 -0.36
CA LEU A 244 18.59 17.21 0.76
C LEU A 244 20.11 17.48 0.86
N THR A 245 20.94 16.55 0.43
CA THR A 245 22.41 16.59 0.61
C THR A 245 23.17 17.05 -0.63
N SER A 246 22.54 16.97 -1.80
CA SER A 246 23.13 17.24 -3.12
C SER A 246 22.29 18.26 -3.91
N THR A 247 22.82 18.75 -5.03
CA THR A 247 22.09 19.59 -6.00
C THR A 247 21.54 18.81 -7.18
N GLU A 248 22.03 17.58 -7.37
CA GLU A 248 21.63 16.64 -8.42
C GLU A 248 22.02 15.21 -8.04
N TYR A 249 21.55 14.21 -8.78
CA TYR A 249 22.00 12.82 -8.67
C TYR A 249 23.41 12.64 -9.25
N ASN A 250 24.24 11.81 -8.62
CA ASN A 250 25.54 11.44 -9.20
C ASN A 250 25.40 10.50 -10.41
N ASN A 251 26.49 10.20 -11.13
CA ASN A 251 26.47 9.37 -12.34
C ASN A 251 25.98 7.92 -12.09
N SER A 252 26.34 7.30 -10.97
CA SER A 252 25.90 5.94 -10.62
C SER A 252 24.42 5.90 -10.26
N GLN A 253 23.94 6.89 -9.49
CA GLN A 253 22.51 7.10 -9.19
C GLN A 253 21.68 7.32 -10.47
N ARG A 254 22.15 8.19 -11.37
CA ARG A 254 21.51 8.44 -12.68
C ARG A 254 21.41 7.17 -13.51
N LYS A 255 22.50 6.40 -13.64
CA LYS A 255 22.51 5.12 -14.38
C LYS A 255 21.52 4.10 -13.82
N ASN A 256 21.49 3.93 -12.50
CA ASN A 256 20.58 2.98 -11.86
C ASN A 256 19.10 3.40 -12.02
N LEU A 257 18.76 4.69 -11.89
CA LEU A 257 17.41 5.18 -12.18
C LEU A 257 17.01 4.98 -13.65
N VAL A 258 17.90 5.28 -14.60
CA VAL A 258 17.65 5.04 -16.04
C VAL A 258 17.39 3.55 -16.31
N GLN A 259 18.15 2.65 -15.71
CA GLN A 259 17.95 1.19 -15.82
C GLN A 259 16.57 0.77 -15.27
N VAL A 260 16.22 1.22 -14.06
CA VAL A 260 14.92 0.91 -13.44
C VAL A 260 13.76 1.39 -14.32
N TYR A 261 13.74 2.67 -14.72
CA TYR A 261 12.64 3.19 -15.55
C TYR A 261 12.59 2.56 -16.95
N SER A 262 13.74 2.22 -17.55
CA SER A 262 13.80 1.48 -18.82
C SER A 262 13.16 0.10 -18.68
N ASN A 263 13.46 -0.63 -17.60
CA ASN A 263 12.91 -1.96 -17.35
C ASN A 263 11.41 -1.93 -17.02
N LEU A 264 10.93 -0.96 -16.23
CA LEU A 264 9.50 -0.76 -16.00
C LEU A 264 8.76 -0.42 -17.30
N THR A 265 9.33 0.44 -18.15
CA THR A 265 8.74 0.82 -19.44
C THR A 265 8.68 -0.37 -20.41
N HIS A 266 9.71 -1.22 -20.43
CA HIS A 266 9.67 -2.48 -21.17
C HIS A 266 8.54 -3.40 -20.67
N GLN A 267 8.41 -3.61 -19.36
CA GLN A 267 7.37 -4.49 -18.80
C GLN A 267 5.96 -3.96 -19.09
N LEU A 268 5.77 -2.64 -19.07
CA LEU A 268 4.52 -1.99 -19.48
C LEU A 268 4.22 -2.27 -20.95
N ALA A 269 5.20 -2.07 -21.83
CA ALA A 269 5.06 -2.31 -23.26
C ALA A 269 4.77 -3.78 -23.59
N GLU A 270 5.50 -4.71 -22.98
CA GLU A 270 5.38 -6.16 -23.15
C GLU A 270 3.99 -6.67 -22.71
N GLY A 271 3.49 -6.21 -21.57
CA GLY A 271 2.14 -6.59 -21.10
C GLY A 271 1.01 -6.04 -21.97
N ILE A 272 1.15 -4.81 -22.50
CA ILE A 272 0.23 -4.25 -23.50
C ILE A 272 0.33 -5.01 -24.83
N ALA A 273 1.55 -5.34 -25.28
CA ALA A 273 1.80 -6.05 -26.52
C ALA A 273 1.15 -7.44 -26.52
N LYS A 274 1.32 -8.20 -25.43
CA LYS A 274 0.62 -9.48 -25.21
C LYS A 274 -0.91 -9.33 -25.21
N GLY A 275 -1.44 -8.24 -24.64
CA GLY A 275 -2.88 -7.97 -24.59
C GLY A 275 -3.49 -7.58 -25.95
N ARG A 276 -2.77 -6.79 -26.75
CA ARG A 276 -3.24 -6.17 -28.01
C ARG A 276 -2.66 -6.80 -29.29
N GLU A 277 -1.96 -7.92 -29.18
CA GLU A 277 -1.22 -8.63 -30.24
C GLU A 277 -1.95 -8.66 -31.60
N LYS A 278 -3.22 -9.10 -31.61
CA LYS A 278 -4.06 -9.22 -32.83
C LYS A 278 -4.25 -7.92 -33.60
N THR A 279 -4.17 -6.79 -32.89
CA THR A 279 -4.34 -5.45 -33.46
C THR A 279 -2.98 -4.85 -33.83
N LEU A 280 -1.97 -4.99 -32.95
CA LEU A 280 -0.60 -4.54 -33.19
C LEU A 280 0.06 -5.24 -34.40
N ASN A 281 -0.28 -6.51 -34.67
CA ASN A 281 0.16 -7.25 -35.86
C ASN A 281 -0.26 -6.58 -37.18
N LYS A 282 -1.27 -5.70 -37.17
CA LYS A 282 -1.76 -4.98 -38.37
C LYS A 282 -1.16 -3.58 -38.52
N LEU A 283 -0.56 -3.04 -37.46
CA LEU A 283 0.00 -1.69 -37.47
C LEU A 283 1.34 -1.68 -38.21
N LYS A 284 1.48 -0.69 -39.11
CA LYS A 284 2.75 -0.30 -39.71
C LYS A 284 3.25 0.95 -39.01
N ILE A 285 4.00 0.78 -37.93
CA ILE A 285 4.67 1.89 -37.25
C ILE A 285 6.05 2.09 -37.89
N LEU A 286 6.44 3.33 -38.14
CA LEU A 286 7.79 3.67 -38.56
C LEU A 286 8.73 3.46 -37.38
N LYS A 287 9.59 2.43 -37.46
CA LYS A 287 10.63 2.17 -36.46
C LYS A 287 11.68 3.28 -36.51
N ASN A 288 11.70 4.15 -35.51
CA ASN A 288 12.75 5.15 -35.34
C ASN A 288 13.88 4.60 -34.47
N SER A 289 15.07 5.19 -34.58
CA SER A 289 16.21 4.83 -33.71
C SER A 289 15.97 5.31 -32.28
N ASN A 290 15.48 4.41 -31.43
CA ASN A 290 15.06 4.71 -30.07
C ASN A 290 16.15 4.36 -29.05
N LEU A 291 16.42 5.29 -28.12
CA LEU A 291 17.37 5.08 -27.01
C LEU A 291 16.96 3.93 -26.09
N LEU A 292 15.66 3.73 -25.84
CA LEU A 292 15.18 2.61 -25.02
C LEU A 292 15.44 1.27 -25.72
N ILE A 293 15.17 1.18 -27.03
CA ILE A 293 15.44 -0.02 -27.83
C ILE A 293 16.94 -0.32 -27.84
N SER A 294 17.81 0.69 -28.03
CA SER A 294 19.27 0.45 -28.06
C SER A 294 19.84 0.05 -26.70
N LEU A 295 19.37 0.64 -25.60
CA LEU A 295 19.72 0.23 -24.23
C LEU A 295 19.29 -1.23 -23.97
N LEU A 296 18.04 -1.58 -24.27
CA LEU A 296 17.49 -2.91 -23.95
C LEU A 296 18.04 -4.01 -24.87
N SER A 297 18.23 -3.73 -26.17
CA SER A 297 18.74 -4.71 -27.16
C SER A 297 20.17 -5.18 -26.86
N SER A 298 20.93 -4.42 -26.06
CA SER A 298 22.24 -4.86 -25.55
C SER A 298 22.14 -6.00 -24.52
N SER A 299 20.95 -6.26 -23.97
CA SER A 299 20.71 -7.18 -22.85
C SER A 299 19.72 -8.31 -23.14
N LYS A 300 18.77 -8.11 -24.08
CA LYS A 300 17.71 -9.07 -24.42
C LYS A 300 17.15 -8.85 -25.82
N SER A 301 16.57 -9.90 -26.41
CA SER A 301 15.71 -9.78 -27.58
C SER A 301 14.38 -9.12 -27.22
N ILE A 302 13.93 -8.17 -28.03
CA ILE A 302 12.61 -7.52 -27.93
C ILE A 302 11.78 -8.01 -29.12
N ASP A 303 10.52 -8.40 -28.91
CA ASP A 303 9.63 -8.78 -30.01
C ASP A 303 9.06 -7.54 -30.74
N ASP A 304 8.64 -7.75 -31.98
CA ASP A 304 8.15 -6.69 -32.88
C ASP A 304 6.92 -5.93 -32.35
N ASN A 305 6.08 -6.55 -31.51
CA ASN A 305 4.92 -5.87 -30.93
C ASN A 305 5.28 -5.09 -29.68
N THR A 306 6.18 -5.60 -28.83
CA THR A 306 6.75 -4.82 -27.72
C THR A 306 7.51 -3.60 -28.25
N GLU A 307 8.26 -3.76 -29.35
CA GLU A 307 8.95 -2.64 -30.03
C GLU A 307 7.95 -1.58 -30.54
N LYS A 308 6.84 -1.99 -31.18
CA LYS A 308 5.76 -1.08 -31.57
C LYS A 308 5.16 -0.33 -30.39
N VAL A 309 4.89 -1.00 -29.26
CA VAL A 309 4.32 -0.33 -28.08
C VAL A 309 5.33 0.63 -27.44
N ILE A 310 6.64 0.33 -27.48
CA ILE A 310 7.70 1.26 -27.09
C ILE A 310 7.70 2.53 -27.98
N GLU A 311 7.50 2.40 -29.30
CA GLU A 311 7.35 3.57 -30.18
C GLU A 311 6.06 4.36 -29.90
N LEU A 312 4.96 3.70 -29.53
CA LEU A 312 3.72 4.37 -29.12
C LEU A 312 3.90 5.12 -27.79
N ILE A 313 4.61 4.54 -26.83
CA ILE A 313 4.97 5.18 -25.55
C ILE A 313 5.75 6.50 -25.77
N ASN A 314 6.63 6.55 -26.76
CA ASN A 314 7.39 7.76 -27.10
C ASN A 314 6.55 8.87 -27.76
N GLN A 315 5.41 8.53 -28.35
CA GLN A 315 4.58 9.45 -29.15
C GLN A 315 3.27 9.85 -28.45
N GLY A 316 2.89 9.18 -27.36
CA GLY A 316 1.71 9.51 -26.58
C GLY A 316 1.82 10.86 -25.83
N PRO A 317 0.71 11.34 -25.23
CA PRO A 317 -0.56 10.64 -25.02
C PRO A 317 -1.46 10.60 -26.28
N TYR A 318 -2.51 9.78 -26.25
CA TYR A 318 -3.43 9.60 -27.37
C TYR A 318 -4.88 9.97 -27.03
N THR A 319 -5.57 10.65 -27.95
CA THR A 319 -7.02 10.85 -27.89
C THR A 319 -7.77 9.56 -28.26
N ALA A 320 -9.07 9.50 -27.94
CA ALA A 320 -9.91 8.36 -28.26
C ALA A 320 -9.96 8.01 -29.77
N ASN A 321 -9.87 9.00 -30.66
CA ASN A 321 -9.87 8.79 -32.12
C ASN A 321 -8.55 8.16 -32.59
N GLU A 322 -7.41 8.76 -32.23
CA GLU A 322 -6.07 8.22 -32.52
C GLU A 322 -5.92 6.81 -31.94
N ALA A 323 -6.44 6.57 -30.73
CA ALA A 323 -6.42 5.27 -30.10
C ALA A 323 -7.24 4.19 -30.83
N ILE A 324 -8.26 4.55 -31.62
CA ILE A 324 -8.95 3.60 -32.52
C ILE A 324 -8.13 3.37 -33.79
N GLU A 325 -7.61 4.43 -34.39
CA GLU A 325 -6.82 4.33 -35.63
C GLU A 325 -5.54 3.51 -35.43
N LEU A 326 -4.89 3.69 -34.28
CA LEU A 326 -3.76 2.91 -33.78
C LEU A 326 -4.18 1.60 -33.11
N GLY A 327 -5.48 1.29 -33.03
CA GLY A 327 -5.98 0.02 -32.50
C GLY A 327 -5.65 -0.27 -31.02
N LEU A 328 -5.30 0.77 -30.26
CA LEU A 328 -5.14 0.73 -28.81
C LEU A 328 -6.47 0.41 -28.11
N ILE A 329 -7.60 0.82 -28.69
CA ILE A 329 -8.96 0.46 -28.26
C ILE A 329 -9.82 -0.04 -29.43
N ASP A 330 -11.02 -0.54 -29.14
CA ASP A 330 -11.85 -1.26 -30.12
C ASP A 330 -13.17 -0.54 -30.48
N SER A 331 -13.62 0.44 -29.69
CA SER A 331 -14.84 1.21 -30.00
C SER A 331 -15.05 2.45 -29.12
N LEU A 332 -15.67 3.49 -29.68
CA LEU A 332 -16.18 4.63 -28.91
C LEU A 332 -17.64 4.36 -28.50
N ASN A 333 -17.91 4.22 -27.20
CA ASN A 333 -19.27 4.11 -26.68
C ASN A 333 -19.39 4.75 -25.30
N TYR A 334 -20.50 5.45 -25.08
CA TYR A 334 -20.87 5.95 -23.75
C TYR A 334 -21.20 4.79 -22.79
N LYS A 335 -20.67 4.84 -21.57
CA LYS A 335 -20.94 3.87 -20.48
C LYS A 335 -22.43 3.61 -20.29
N ARG A 336 -23.25 4.66 -20.42
CA ARG A 336 -24.71 4.59 -20.36
C ARG A 336 -25.33 3.66 -21.42
N SER A 337 -24.83 3.65 -22.66
CA SER A 337 -25.40 2.80 -23.73
C SER A 337 -25.06 1.33 -23.48
N ILE A 338 -23.81 1.02 -23.11
CA ILE A 338 -23.34 -0.32 -22.75
C ILE A 338 -24.19 -0.90 -21.61
N ILE A 339 -24.29 -0.19 -20.48
CA ILE A 339 -25.08 -0.63 -19.32
C ILE A 339 -26.57 -0.80 -19.66
N THR A 340 -27.12 0.06 -20.53
CA THR A 340 -28.52 -0.05 -20.95
C THR A 340 -28.77 -1.29 -21.81
N ASN A 341 -27.85 -1.63 -22.71
CA ASN A 341 -27.97 -2.81 -23.56
C ASN A 341 -27.82 -4.11 -22.76
N LEU A 342 -26.82 -4.19 -21.87
CA LEU A 342 -26.65 -5.34 -20.96
C LEU A 342 -27.91 -5.60 -20.11
N LYS A 343 -28.58 -4.54 -19.63
CA LYS A 343 -29.85 -4.68 -18.88
C LYS A 343 -30.99 -5.26 -19.73
N LYS A 344 -31.04 -4.98 -21.03
CA LYS A 344 -32.04 -5.53 -21.96
C LYS A 344 -31.82 -7.04 -22.23
N GLU A 345 -30.58 -7.51 -22.20
CA GLU A 345 -30.22 -8.93 -22.42
C GLU A 345 -30.53 -9.85 -21.21
N GLY A 346 -30.90 -9.25 -20.07
CA GLY A 346 -31.31 -9.93 -18.85
C GLY A 346 -30.56 -9.39 -17.63
N SER A 347 -31.11 -8.37 -16.98
CA SER A 347 -30.50 -7.74 -15.78
C SER A 347 -30.22 -8.71 -14.62
N ASP A 348 -30.89 -9.87 -14.60
CA ASP A 348 -30.73 -10.96 -13.64
C ASP A 348 -29.53 -11.89 -13.92
N LYS A 349 -28.86 -11.72 -15.06
CA LYS A 349 -27.58 -12.37 -15.40
C LYS A 349 -26.36 -11.52 -15.06
N ILE A 350 -26.55 -10.24 -14.73
CA ILE A 350 -25.44 -9.32 -14.40
C ILE A 350 -25.19 -9.39 -12.89
N ILE A 351 -23.98 -9.78 -12.51
CA ILE A 351 -23.58 -9.95 -11.12
C ILE A 351 -22.49 -8.94 -10.76
N ILE A 352 -22.71 -8.10 -9.75
CA ILE A 352 -21.67 -7.20 -9.24
C ILE A 352 -20.56 -8.04 -8.58
N PHE A 353 -19.30 -7.77 -8.92
CA PHE A 353 -18.11 -8.49 -8.45
C PHE A 353 -18.07 -8.66 -6.92
N SER A 354 -18.35 -7.59 -6.16
CA SER A 354 -18.48 -7.62 -4.69
C SER A 354 -19.54 -8.61 -4.19
N LYS A 355 -20.67 -8.75 -4.90
CA LYS A 355 -21.75 -9.68 -4.54
C LYS A 355 -21.46 -11.11 -4.98
N TYR A 356 -20.71 -11.30 -6.06
CA TYR A 356 -20.20 -12.61 -6.45
C TYR A 356 -19.29 -13.14 -5.33
N HIS A 357 -18.25 -12.39 -4.94
CA HIS A 357 -17.34 -12.73 -3.84
C HIS A 357 -18.10 -13.12 -2.57
N ASN A 358 -18.93 -12.20 -2.04
CA ASN A 358 -19.71 -12.43 -0.81
C ASN A 358 -20.65 -13.64 -0.86
N THR A 359 -21.06 -14.07 -2.05
CA THR A 359 -21.88 -15.28 -2.26
C THR A 359 -20.99 -16.51 -2.31
N ARG A 360 -19.91 -16.46 -3.10
CA ARG A 360 -19.01 -17.58 -3.35
C ARG A 360 -18.19 -17.95 -2.11
N SER A 361 -17.68 -16.98 -1.36
CA SER A 361 -17.01 -17.24 -0.08
C SER A 361 -17.94 -17.92 0.95
N LYS A 362 -19.26 -17.67 0.89
CA LYS A 362 -20.27 -18.36 1.73
C LYS A 362 -20.57 -19.78 1.23
N GLU A 363 -20.66 -19.99 -0.08
CA GLU A 363 -20.72 -21.35 -0.68
C GLU A 363 -19.51 -22.17 -0.19
N ILE A 364 -18.30 -21.65 -0.36
CA ILE A 364 -17.03 -22.30 0.02
C ILE A 364 -16.93 -22.53 1.54
N HIS A 365 -17.27 -21.56 2.39
CA HIS A 365 -17.24 -21.75 3.84
C HIS A 365 -18.23 -22.86 4.28
N HIS A 366 -19.41 -22.93 3.65
CA HIS A 366 -20.40 -23.97 3.92
C HIS A 366 -19.92 -25.37 3.44
N GLU A 367 -19.21 -25.44 2.31
CA GLU A 367 -18.56 -26.66 1.82
C GLU A 367 -17.41 -27.12 2.73
N LYS A 368 -16.46 -26.22 3.06
CA LYS A 368 -15.37 -26.48 4.02
C LYS A 368 -15.90 -27.03 5.35
N LYS A 369 -16.93 -26.41 5.93
CA LYS A 369 -17.55 -26.85 7.18
C LYS A 369 -18.21 -28.24 7.09
N LYS A 370 -18.77 -28.61 5.93
CA LYS A 370 -19.28 -29.98 5.69
C LYS A 370 -18.14 -31.00 5.65
N ILE A 371 -17.03 -30.70 4.98
CA ILE A 371 -15.87 -31.60 4.92
C ILE A 371 -15.22 -31.78 6.30
N LEU A 372 -14.95 -30.69 7.03
CA LEU A 372 -14.36 -30.76 8.37
C LEU A 372 -15.22 -31.58 9.34
N LYS A 373 -16.55 -31.48 9.23
CA LYS A 373 -17.49 -32.30 10.03
C LYS A 373 -17.48 -33.80 9.65
N LEU A 374 -17.07 -34.15 8.44
CA LEU A 374 -16.97 -35.54 7.95
C LEU A 374 -15.58 -36.16 8.15
N ALA A 375 -14.56 -35.36 8.49
CA ALA A 375 -13.16 -35.79 8.59
C ALA A 375 -12.72 -36.24 10.01
N GLU A 376 -13.60 -36.18 11.01
CA GLU A 376 -13.43 -36.69 12.39
C GLU A 376 -12.00 -36.55 12.97
N ILE A 377 -11.48 -35.32 12.98
CA ILE A 377 -10.28 -34.89 13.72
C ILE A 377 -8.97 -35.60 13.30
N LYS A 378 -8.68 -35.60 11.99
CA LYS A 378 -7.30 -35.61 11.49
C LYS A 378 -7.04 -34.41 10.57
N PRO A 379 -5.80 -33.90 10.48
CA PRO A 379 -5.45 -32.88 9.49
C PRO A 379 -5.78 -33.40 8.10
N VAL A 380 -6.45 -32.57 7.28
CA VAL A 380 -6.76 -32.95 5.91
C VAL A 380 -5.43 -32.92 5.11
N PRO A 381 -5.08 -34.00 4.36
CA PRO A 381 -3.82 -34.15 3.62
C PRO A 381 -3.22 -32.88 3.04
N ASN A 382 -4.05 -32.18 2.25
CA ASN A 382 -3.67 -31.04 1.42
C ASN A 382 -4.31 -29.75 1.96
N HIS A 383 -4.62 -29.67 3.25
CA HIS A 383 -5.07 -28.43 3.89
C HIS A 383 -3.96 -27.86 4.74
N VAL A 384 -3.64 -26.59 4.53
CA VAL A 384 -2.60 -25.85 5.26
C VAL A 384 -3.17 -24.51 5.71
N GLY A 385 -3.03 -24.20 7.00
CA GLY A 385 -3.28 -22.84 7.48
C GLY A 385 -2.08 -21.93 7.21
N VAL A 386 -2.32 -20.83 6.51
CA VAL A 386 -1.31 -19.82 6.18
C VAL A 386 -1.70 -18.52 6.86
N SER A 387 -0.89 -18.04 7.80
CA SER A 387 -1.09 -16.70 8.36
C SER A 387 -0.58 -15.64 7.38
N LEU A 388 -1.36 -14.58 7.16
CA LEU A 388 -0.96 -13.41 6.40
C LEU A 388 -0.74 -12.24 7.35
N ILE A 389 0.44 -11.63 7.24
CA ILE A 389 0.83 -10.41 7.96
C ILE A 389 1.21 -9.38 6.89
N ASN A 390 0.51 -8.24 6.89
CA ASN A 390 0.77 -7.14 5.96
C ASN A 390 1.67 -6.08 6.65
N ILE A 391 2.64 -5.55 5.90
CA ILE A 391 3.58 -4.50 6.30
C ILE A 391 3.52 -3.44 5.18
N ASN A 392 2.69 -2.41 5.36
CA ASN A 392 2.31 -1.47 4.30
C ASN A 392 2.85 -0.03 4.52
N ASP A 393 3.70 0.15 5.53
CA ASP A 393 4.24 1.44 5.98
C ASP A 393 5.76 1.40 6.08
N ASP A 394 6.40 2.57 6.23
CA ASP A 394 7.82 2.64 6.55
C ASP A 394 8.11 2.06 7.95
N ILE A 395 9.21 1.32 8.05
CA ILE A 395 9.60 0.55 9.24
C ILE A 395 10.21 1.49 10.28
N ASN A 396 9.51 1.66 11.40
CA ASN A 396 9.94 2.49 12.51
C ASN A 396 9.55 1.85 13.85
N SER A 397 9.93 2.50 14.95
CA SER A 397 9.68 1.97 16.30
C SER A 397 8.19 1.74 16.63
N SER A 398 7.25 2.45 16.00
CA SER A 398 5.81 2.32 16.30
C SER A 398 5.17 1.06 15.68
N CYS A 399 5.52 0.71 14.43
CA CYS A 399 4.98 -0.48 13.77
C CYS A 399 5.71 -1.78 14.14
N THR A 400 6.97 -1.67 14.61
CA THR A 400 7.82 -2.82 14.95
C THR A 400 7.20 -3.77 15.97
N GLU A 401 6.62 -3.23 17.05
CA GLU A 401 6.04 -4.06 18.11
C GLU A 401 4.84 -4.89 17.60
N ASP A 402 4.02 -4.32 16.73
CA ASP A 402 2.83 -4.98 16.16
C ASP A 402 3.21 -6.04 15.11
N ILE A 403 4.25 -5.81 14.31
CA ILE A 403 4.80 -6.80 13.38
C ILE A 403 5.36 -8.00 14.17
N ILE A 404 6.16 -7.75 15.21
CA ILE A 404 6.73 -8.82 16.07
C ILE A 404 5.63 -9.57 16.81
N LYS A 405 4.63 -8.89 17.40
CA LYS A 405 3.45 -9.53 18.02
C LYS A 405 2.71 -10.43 17.03
N SER A 406 2.52 -9.97 15.79
CA SER A 406 1.82 -10.73 14.74
C SER A 406 2.62 -11.97 14.30
N LEU A 407 3.94 -11.83 14.14
CA LEU A 407 4.87 -12.95 13.90
C LEU A 407 4.83 -13.99 15.02
N MET A 408 4.92 -13.57 16.28
CA MET A 408 4.86 -14.48 17.43
C MET A 408 3.49 -15.17 17.54
N LYS A 409 2.40 -14.44 17.31
CA LYS A 409 1.04 -15.00 17.31
C LYS A 409 0.85 -16.05 16.22
N ALA A 410 1.29 -15.77 15.00
CA ALA A 410 1.31 -16.73 13.90
C ALA A 410 2.26 -17.92 14.16
N GLY A 411 3.38 -17.68 14.83
CA GLY A 411 4.34 -18.69 15.29
C GLY A 411 3.73 -19.68 16.29
N TYR A 412 3.02 -19.20 17.31
CA TYR A 412 2.43 -20.06 18.35
C TYR A 412 1.03 -20.61 18.02
N ASP A 413 0.34 -20.08 17.00
CA ASP A 413 -0.99 -20.58 16.60
C ASP A 413 -0.91 -21.98 15.98
N LYS A 414 -1.58 -22.96 16.61
CA LYS A 414 -1.61 -24.37 16.18
C LYS A 414 -2.33 -24.61 14.84
N ASN A 415 -3.13 -23.65 14.39
CA ASN A 415 -3.81 -23.74 13.09
C ASN A 415 -2.96 -23.13 11.96
N THR A 416 -1.94 -22.35 12.30
CA THR A 416 -0.99 -21.79 11.33
C THR A 416 0.17 -22.76 11.14
N GLU A 417 0.48 -23.08 9.90
CA GLU A 417 1.58 -23.99 9.52
C GLU A 417 2.62 -23.30 8.65
N ALA A 418 2.25 -22.24 7.93
CA ALA A 418 3.17 -21.33 7.24
C ALA A 418 2.77 -19.87 7.44
N ILE A 419 3.70 -18.95 7.19
CA ILE A 419 3.47 -17.51 7.31
C ILE A 419 3.84 -16.83 5.98
N VAL A 420 2.99 -15.91 5.53
CA VAL A 420 3.32 -14.98 4.44
C VAL A 420 3.43 -13.57 5.02
N LEU A 421 4.54 -12.90 4.72
CA LEU A 421 4.73 -11.48 4.97
C LEU A 421 4.50 -10.74 3.66
N ARG A 422 3.37 -10.02 3.54
CA ARG A 422 3.15 -9.10 2.43
C ARG A 422 3.79 -7.77 2.78
N ILE A 423 4.78 -7.35 2.00
CA ILE A 423 5.63 -6.20 2.30
C ILE A 423 5.49 -5.17 1.17
N ASP A 424 4.91 -4.02 1.47
CA ASP A 424 4.87 -2.83 0.62
C ASP A 424 5.42 -1.62 1.40
N SER A 425 6.74 -1.41 1.35
CA SER A 425 7.47 -0.47 2.22
C SER A 425 8.79 0.00 1.59
N ASN A 426 9.13 1.28 1.75
CA ASN A 426 10.40 1.84 1.27
C ASN A 426 11.59 1.46 2.17
N GLY A 427 11.32 0.83 3.31
CA GLY A 427 12.29 0.58 4.37
C GLY A 427 12.03 1.50 5.56
N GLY A 428 13.11 1.95 6.21
CA GLY A 428 13.04 2.79 7.39
C GLY A 428 14.23 2.54 8.30
N ASP A 429 14.00 2.58 9.61
CA ASP A 429 15.01 2.54 10.65
C ASP A 429 15.75 1.20 10.72
N PHE A 430 17.06 1.29 10.93
CA PHE A 430 17.95 0.14 10.99
C PHE A 430 17.67 -0.78 12.20
N GLY A 431 17.52 -0.22 13.40
CA GLY A 431 17.27 -0.98 14.63
C GLY A 431 15.95 -1.78 14.58
N PRO A 432 14.81 -1.09 14.37
CA PRO A 432 13.53 -1.69 13.95
C PRO A 432 13.65 -2.82 12.92
N SER A 433 14.40 -2.61 11.83
CA SER A 433 14.58 -3.63 10.78
C SER A 433 15.32 -4.89 11.27
N ASP A 434 16.38 -4.74 12.08
CA ASP A 434 17.12 -5.89 12.63
C ASP A 434 16.32 -6.63 13.71
N ALA A 435 15.52 -5.93 14.51
CA ALA A 435 14.63 -6.54 15.50
C ALA A 435 13.55 -7.42 14.85
N ILE A 436 12.95 -6.98 13.74
CA ILE A 436 11.97 -7.79 13.00
C ILE A 436 12.68 -8.97 12.28
N TRP A 437 13.89 -8.76 11.73
CA TRP A 437 14.70 -9.83 11.15
C TRP A 437 15.05 -10.92 12.17
N GLU A 438 15.40 -10.54 13.40
CA GLU A 438 15.63 -11.46 14.51
C GLU A 438 14.36 -12.25 14.84
N ALA A 439 13.22 -11.56 14.99
CA ALA A 439 11.93 -12.20 15.28
C ALA A 439 11.49 -13.21 14.19
N ILE A 440 11.76 -12.93 12.91
CA ILE A 440 11.55 -13.88 11.80
C ILE A 440 12.39 -15.15 11.99
N ASN A 441 13.68 -14.98 12.31
CA ASN A 441 14.57 -16.11 12.55
C ASN A 441 14.18 -16.89 13.81
N PHE A 442 13.77 -16.23 14.89
CA PHE A 442 13.23 -16.86 16.08
C PHE A 442 12.01 -17.74 15.74
N VAL A 443 11.02 -17.21 15.01
CA VAL A 443 9.83 -18.00 14.64
C VAL A 443 10.18 -19.21 13.75
N LYS A 444 11.12 -19.05 12.81
CA LYS A 444 11.62 -20.16 11.99
C LYS A 444 12.36 -21.22 12.82
N GLN A 445 13.15 -20.80 13.80
CA GLN A 445 13.97 -21.70 14.62
C GLN A 445 13.16 -22.40 15.72
N GLU A 446 12.31 -21.68 16.44
CA GLU A 446 11.56 -22.23 17.57
C GLU A 446 10.21 -22.84 17.15
N CYS A 447 9.45 -22.16 16.30
CA CYS A 447 8.13 -22.63 15.87
C CYS A 447 8.18 -23.56 14.65
N LYS A 448 9.34 -23.67 13.98
CA LYS A 448 9.59 -24.51 12.78
C LYS A 448 8.68 -24.24 11.58
N LYS A 449 8.06 -23.05 11.49
CA LYS A 449 7.17 -22.68 10.37
C LYS A 449 7.97 -21.97 9.26
N PRO A 450 7.73 -22.30 7.98
CA PRO A 450 8.33 -21.58 6.87
C PRO A 450 7.68 -20.21 6.73
N ILE A 451 8.50 -19.19 6.44
CA ILE A 451 8.07 -17.81 6.26
C ILE A 451 8.42 -17.36 4.84
N VAL A 452 7.43 -16.86 4.10
CA VAL A 452 7.58 -16.41 2.71
C VAL A 452 7.28 -14.91 2.63
N ALA A 453 8.22 -14.12 2.10
CA ALA A 453 7.95 -12.73 1.76
C ALA A 453 7.26 -12.64 0.39
N SER A 454 6.24 -11.78 0.31
CA SER A 454 5.55 -11.38 -0.91
C SER A 454 5.67 -9.86 -1.04
N PHE A 455 6.44 -9.37 -2.00
CA PHE A 455 6.60 -7.93 -2.20
C PHE A 455 5.39 -7.34 -2.94
N GLY A 456 4.95 -6.16 -2.49
CA GLY A 456 4.00 -5.31 -3.19
C GLY A 456 4.71 -4.42 -4.22
N ASN A 457 4.39 -3.13 -4.21
CA ASN A 457 5.01 -2.16 -5.10
C ASN A 457 6.45 -1.84 -4.73
N VAL A 458 6.75 -1.72 -3.43
CA VAL A 458 8.10 -1.46 -2.93
C VAL A 458 8.46 -2.43 -1.80
N ALA A 459 9.68 -2.95 -1.79
CA ALA A 459 10.24 -3.66 -0.65
C ALA A 459 11.75 -3.41 -0.63
N ALA A 460 12.15 -2.19 -0.29
CA ALA A 460 13.51 -1.70 -0.39
C ALA A 460 14.13 -1.38 0.98
N SER A 461 15.46 -1.26 1.05
CA SER A 461 16.19 -0.86 2.25
C SER A 461 15.84 -1.74 3.47
N GLY A 462 15.28 -1.19 4.54
CA GLY A 462 14.84 -1.95 5.73
C GLY A 462 13.81 -3.05 5.42
N ALA A 463 12.97 -2.87 4.40
CA ALA A 463 12.00 -3.88 4.00
C ALA A 463 12.68 -5.10 3.35
N TYR A 464 13.73 -4.86 2.55
CA TYR A 464 14.58 -5.94 2.03
C TYR A 464 15.43 -6.59 3.14
N TYR A 465 15.88 -5.80 4.12
CA TYR A 465 16.58 -6.29 5.32
C TYR A 465 15.74 -7.37 6.01
N ILE A 466 14.49 -7.04 6.37
CA ILE A 466 13.55 -7.96 7.00
C ILE A 466 13.32 -9.20 6.13
N ALA A 467 13.01 -8.98 4.84
CA ALA A 467 12.71 -10.04 3.89
C ALA A 467 13.87 -11.05 3.72
N SER A 468 15.12 -10.62 3.89
CA SER A 468 16.28 -11.52 3.84
C SER A 468 16.22 -12.67 4.85
N GLY A 469 15.50 -12.52 5.97
CA GLY A 469 15.30 -13.58 6.96
C GLY A 469 14.30 -14.67 6.54
N CYS A 470 13.48 -14.43 5.51
CA CYS A 470 12.45 -15.38 5.05
C CYS A 470 13.06 -16.59 4.30
N ASP A 471 12.34 -17.71 4.25
CA ASP A 471 12.75 -18.92 3.52
C ASP A 471 12.62 -18.75 1.99
N LYS A 472 11.66 -17.94 1.56
CA LYS A 472 11.47 -17.53 0.18
C LYS A 472 11.05 -16.07 0.08
N ILE A 473 11.49 -15.41 -0.99
CA ILE A 473 11.08 -14.06 -1.37
C ILE A 473 10.46 -14.13 -2.77
N LEU A 474 9.23 -13.66 -2.92
CA LEU A 474 8.56 -13.50 -4.20
C LEU A 474 8.24 -12.03 -4.46
N ALA A 475 8.34 -11.61 -5.72
CA ALA A 475 8.03 -10.25 -6.16
C ALA A 475 7.37 -10.24 -7.55
N SER A 476 6.52 -9.25 -7.81
CA SER A 476 6.07 -8.98 -9.19
C SER A 476 7.22 -8.36 -10.01
N PRO A 477 7.23 -8.51 -11.35
CA PRO A 477 8.33 -7.99 -12.19
C PRO A 477 8.65 -6.50 -11.97
N GLY A 478 7.63 -5.69 -11.73
CA GLY A 478 7.69 -4.24 -11.55
C GLY A 478 7.80 -3.77 -10.10
N THR A 479 7.92 -4.69 -9.13
CA THR A 479 8.26 -4.34 -7.74
C THR A 479 9.59 -3.58 -7.69
N ILE A 480 9.71 -2.58 -6.82
CA ILE A 480 10.94 -1.85 -6.55
C ILE A 480 11.58 -2.41 -5.28
N THR A 481 12.79 -2.96 -5.36
CA THR A 481 13.45 -3.64 -4.24
C THR A 481 14.97 -3.42 -4.21
N GLY A 482 15.68 -4.13 -3.33
CA GLY A 482 17.09 -3.91 -3.03
C GLY A 482 17.27 -2.67 -2.16
N SER A 483 17.95 -1.65 -2.70
CA SER A 483 18.47 -0.48 -1.97
C SER A 483 19.29 -0.89 -0.73
N ILE A 484 20.07 -1.97 -0.84
CA ILE A 484 20.92 -2.52 0.22
C ILE A 484 22.08 -1.55 0.45
N GLY A 485 21.89 -0.65 1.41
CA GLY A 485 22.77 0.49 1.68
C GLY A 485 22.20 1.32 2.81
N VAL A 486 23.08 1.95 3.59
CA VAL A 486 22.71 2.77 4.75
C VAL A 486 23.14 4.21 4.51
N ALA A 487 22.27 5.15 4.87
CA ALA A 487 22.54 6.57 4.84
C ALA A 487 22.02 7.19 6.13
N SER A 488 22.73 8.18 6.67
CA SER A 488 22.25 8.99 7.79
C SER A 488 22.51 10.46 7.51
N VAL A 489 21.58 11.32 7.92
CA VAL A 489 21.62 12.76 7.74
C VAL A 489 21.27 13.44 9.06
N LYS A 490 22.11 14.37 9.48
CA LYS A 490 21.89 15.28 10.59
C LYS A 490 21.73 16.71 10.02
N PRO A 491 20.54 17.33 10.13
CA PRO A 491 20.40 18.75 9.87
C PRO A 491 21.11 19.55 10.96
N VAL A 492 21.79 20.63 10.58
CA VAL A 492 22.41 21.59 11.49
C VAL A 492 21.98 23.00 11.13
N ILE A 493 21.39 23.72 12.07
CA ILE A 493 20.93 25.09 11.90
C ILE A 493 22.07 26.04 12.31
N SER A 494 22.48 26.89 11.38
CA SER A 494 23.54 27.88 11.57
C SER A 494 23.18 28.87 12.68
N LYS A 495 24.00 28.88 13.74
CA LYS A 495 23.90 29.87 14.84
C LYS A 495 24.01 31.32 14.33
N GLN A 496 24.77 31.54 13.26
CA GLN A 496 24.86 32.85 12.60
C GLN A 496 23.52 33.23 11.95
N GLN A 497 22.82 32.27 11.33
CA GLN A 497 21.54 32.53 10.68
C GLN A 497 20.43 32.77 11.71
N LEU A 498 20.38 31.98 12.80
CA LEU A 498 19.48 32.22 13.93
C LEU A 498 19.65 33.63 14.49
N LYS A 499 20.90 34.08 14.69
CA LYS A 499 21.19 35.45 15.15
C LYS A 499 20.70 36.53 14.18
N LYS A 500 20.74 36.30 12.86
CA LYS A 500 20.15 37.22 11.87
C LYS A 500 18.62 37.27 11.93
N TRP A 501 17.97 36.19 12.35
CA TRP A 501 16.52 36.15 12.60
C TRP A 501 16.12 36.68 13.99
N GLY A 502 17.07 37.21 14.77
CA GLY A 502 16.81 37.68 16.13
C GLY A 502 16.71 36.57 17.18
N ILE A 503 16.97 35.31 16.80
CA ILE A 503 16.94 34.16 17.71
C ILE A 503 18.33 34.03 18.36
N THR A 504 18.35 33.88 19.68
CA THR A 504 19.56 33.58 20.46
C THR A 504 19.45 32.17 21.04
N LEU A 505 20.59 31.55 21.32
CA LEU A 505 20.69 30.24 21.95
C LEU A 505 21.48 30.40 23.25
N ASP A 506 20.94 29.87 24.34
CA ASP A 506 21.65 29.67 25.60
C ASP A 506 21.89 28.16 25.76
N GLU A 507 23.15 27.74 25.78
CA GLU A 507 23.55 26.34 25.64
C GLU A 507 24.28 25.83 26.90
N ILE A 508 23.58 25.03 27.70
CA ILE A 508 24.13 24.42 28.93
C ILE A 508 24.57 22.98 28.63
N HIS A 509 25.87 22.80 28.39
CA HIS A 509 26.48 21.49 28.12
C HIS A 509 27.38 21.02 29.27
N ILE A 510 26.86 20.13 30.12
CA ILE A 510 27.63 19.55 31.25
C ILE A 510 28.71 18.56 30.74
N THR A 511 28.44 17.87 29.64
CA THR A 511 29.41 16.99 28.97
C THR A 511 29.37 17.19 27.46
N GLU A 512 30.54 17.07 26.81
CA GLU A 512 30.68 17.33 25.37
C GLU A 512 29.78 16.42 24.51
N GLY A 513 29.49 15.21 24.97
CA GLY A 513 28.59 14.26 24.31
C GLY A 513 27.16 14.78 24.11
N THR A 514 26.69 15.72 24.93
CA THR A 514 25.35 16.32 24.78
C THR A 514 25.20 17.11 23.47
N LYS A 515 26.29 17.59 22.87
CA LYS A 515 26.27 18.27 21.56
C LYS A 515 25.96 17.32 20.40
N TYR A 516 26.20 16.01 20.55
CA TYR A 516 25.99 15.01 19.49
C TYR A 516 24.55 15.04 18.93
N TYR A 517 23.56 15.16 19.82
CA TYR A 517 22.13 15.18 19.45
C TYR A 517 21.61 16.59 19.13
N SER A 518 22.32 17.67 19.46
CA SER A 518 21.87 19.04 19.21
C SER A 518 21.85 19.36 17.71
N ILE A 519 20.73 19.86 17.19
CA ILE A 519 20.60 20.37 15.80
C ILE A 519 21.27 21.73 15.60
N PHE A 520 21.82 22.34 16.66
CA PHE A 520 22.55 23.62 16.59
C PHE A 520 24.07 23.42 16.56
N ASN A 521 24.56 22.19 16.75
CA ASN A 521 25.99 21.88 16.80
C ASN A 521 26.37 20.90 15.69
N GLU A 522 27.42 21.25 14.95
CA GLU A 522 28.04 20.37 13.98
C GLU A 522 28.82 19.24 14.68
N LEU A 523 28.68 18.02 14.18
CA LEU A 523 29.56 16.91 14.54
C LEU A 523 30.96 17.19 14.00
N SER A 524 31.96 17.05 14.88
CA SER A 524 33.37 17.21 14.55
C SER A 524 34.22 16.23 15.37
N GLY A 525 35.45 15.97 14.92
CA GLY A 525 36.41 15.10 15.59
C GLY A 525 35.81 13.73 15.99
N PRO A 526 36.02 13.29 17.25
CA PRO A 526 35.54 11.97 17.73
C PRO A 526 34.03 11.75 17.60
N HIS A 527 33.20 12.80 17.54
CA HIS A 527 31.76 12.66 17.34
C HIS A 527 31.39 12.37 15.89
N LEU A 528 32.08 13.01 14.94
CA LEU A 528 31.91 12.70 13.51
C LEU A 528 32.44 11.29 13.19
N GLU A 529 33.57 10.90 13.78
CA GLU A 529 34.11 9.53 13.64
C GLU A 529 33.13 8.46 14.16
N LYS A 530 32.49 8.69 15.32
CA LYS A 530 31.45 7.78 15.86
C LYS A 530 30.22 7.70 14.95
N PHE A 531 29.75 8.83 14.42
CA PHE A 531 28.61 8.87 13.50
C PHE A 531 28.91 8.08 12.20
N ILE A 532 30.06 8.33 11.60
CA ILE A 532 30.56 7.57 10.43
C ILE A 532 30.67 6.09 10.78
N LYS A 533 31.30 5.74 11.91
CA LYS A 533 31.48 4.35 12.36
C LYS A 533 30.14 3.60 12.48
N HIS A 534 29.13 4.20 13.12
CA HIS A 534 27.81 3.59 13.29
C HIS A 534 27.18 3.22 11.94
N VAL A 535 27.18 4.14 10.97
CA VAL A 535 26.65 3.91 9.62
C VAL A 535 27.43 2.81 8.88
N ASN A 536 28.73 2.67 9.13
CA ASN A 536 29.55 1.58 8.58
C ASN A 536 29.16 0.22 9.18
N GLU A 537 29.07 0.13 10.51
CA GLU A 537 28.72 -1.10 11.22
C GLU A 537 27.31 -1.56 10.85
N ALA A 538 26.36 -0.62 10.69
CA ALA A 538 25.03 -0.90 10.18
C ALA A 538 25.04 -1.47 8.75
N TYR A 539 25.86 -0.91 7.85
CA TYR A 539 25.96 -1.41 6.47
C TYR A 539 26.58 -2.81 6.39
N GLU A 540 27.64 -3.08 7.17
CA GLU A 540 28.26 -4.41 7.20
C GLU A 540 27.33 -5.46 7.85
N LEU A 541 26.54 -5.10 8.87
CA LEU A 541 25.52 -6.01 9.41
C LEU A 541 24.41 -6.29 8.38
N PHE A 542 23.96 -5.28 7.63
CA PHE A 542 22.97 -5.46 6.55
C PHE A 542 23.50 -6.43 5.48
N LYS A 543 24.71 -6.21 4.97
CA LYS A 543 25.35 -7.16 4.04
C LYS A 543 25.41 -8.57 4.63
N LYS A 544 25.78 -8.70 5.91
CA LYS A 544 25.79 -10.00 6.58
C LYS A 544 24.41 -10.67 6.64
N ARG A 545 23.33 -9.95 6.97
CA ARG A 545 21.96 -10.51 6.96
C ARG A 545 21.56 -11.01 5.57
N VAL A 546 21.93 -10.26 4.52
CA VAL A 546 21.69 -10.67 3.13
C VAL A 546 22.54 -11.90 2.76
N MET A 547 23.81 -11.96 3.14
CA MET A 547 24.65 -13.14 2.94
C MET A 547 24.07 -14.38 3.64
N ASP A 548 23.75 -14.26 4.94
CA ASP A 548 23.23 -15.35 5.78
C ASP A 548 21.88 -15.86 5.24
N GLY A 549 20.96 -14.95 4.93
CA GLY A 549 19.60 -15.27 4.49
C GLY A 549 19.49 -15.73 3.04
N ARG A 550 20.26 -15.13 2.13
CA ARG A 550 20.25 -15.44 0.68
C ARG A 550 21.31 -16.47 0.27
N LYS A 551 22.16 -16.91 1.22
CA LYS A 551 23.29 -17.83 1.01
C LYS A 551 24.24 -17.34 -0.09
N MET A 552 24.49 -16.03 -0.12
CA MET A 552 25.38 -15.38 -1.08
C MET A 552 26.78 -15.18 -0.51
N ASP A 553 27.80 -15.27 -1.37
CA ASP A 553 29.15 -14.87 -0.99
C ASP A 553 29.31 -13.33 -0.97
N THR A 554 30.34 -12.84 -0.30
CA THR A 554 30.57 -11.40 -0.10
C THR A 554 30.68 -10.63 -1.42
N ARG A 555 31.37 -11.19 -2.41
CA ARG A 555 31.56 -10.57 -3.73
C ARG A 555 30.22 -10.36 -4.43
N LYS A 556 29.37 -11.39 -4.46
CA LYS A 556 28.04 -11.31 -5.05
C LYS A 556 27.14 -10.33 -4.31
N VAL A 557 27.24 -10.24 -2.97
CA VAL A 557 26.51 -9.22 -2.21
C VAL A 557 27.01 -7.80 -2.52
N ASP A 558 28.33 -7.58 -2.60
CA ASP A 558 28.88 -6.26 -2.94
C ASP A 558 28.49 -5.82 -4.38
N GLU A 559 28.37 -6.75 -5.34
CA GLU A 559 27.88 -6.50 -6.72
C GLU A 559 26.43 -5.99 -6.76
N VAL A 560 25.54 -6.55 -5.92
CA VAL A 560 24.08 -6.26 -5.95
C VAL A 560 23.63 -5.24 -4.91
N ALA A 561 24.51 -4.87 -3.97
CA ALA A 561 24.25 -3.91 -2.91
C ALA A 561 24.68 -2.49 -3.34
N GLY A 562 25.36 -1.76 -2.45
CA GLY A 562 25.81 -0.41 -2.72
C GLY A 562 24.70 0.67 -2.74
N GLY A 563 23.50 0.31 -2.31
CA GLY A 563 22.28 1.13 -2.40
C GLY A 563 21.53 1.03 -3.72
N GLN A 564 21.93 0.13 -4.65
CA GLN A 564 21.28 -0.07 -5.94
C GLN A 564 19.81 -0.45 -5.79
N ILE A 565 18.95 0.20 -6.55
CA ILE A 565 17.53 -0.13 -6.68
C ILE A 565 17.37 -1.12 -7.83
N TRP A 566 16.56 -2.16 -7.63
CA TRP A 566 16.30 -3.21 -8.61
C TRP A 566 14.80 -3.33 -8.88
N THR A 567 14.42 -3.65 -10.11
CA THR A 567 13.06 -4.16 -10.36
C THR A 567 12.96 -5.60 -9.83
N GLY A 568 11.76 -6.12 -9.56
CA GLY A 568 11.56 -7.50 -9.12
C GLY A 568 12.09 -8.53 -10.13
N PHE A 569 12.04 -8.19 -11.43
CA PHE A 569 12.68 -8.95 -12.51
C PHE A 569 14.21 -9.00 -12.38
N ASP A 570 14.86 -7.84 -12.23
CA ASP A 570 16.31 -7.76 -12.09
C ASP A 570 16.78 -8.40 -10.77
N ALA A 571 16.02 -8.18 -9.69
CA ALA A 571 16.29 -8.75 -8.37
C ALA A 571 16.20 -10.28 -8.38
N THR A 572 15.27 -10.86 -9.16
CA THR A 572 15.21 -12.32 -9.35
C THR A 572 16.43 -12.82 -10.14
N THR A 573 16.80 -12.13 -11.22
CA THR A 573 17.97 -12.46 -12.05
C THR A 573 19.28 -12.42 -11.24
N ASN A 574 19.41 -11.44 -10.34
CA ASN A 574 20.55 -11.29 -9.43
C ASN A 574 20.49 -12.23 -8.19
N GLY A 575 19.36 -12.91 -7.95
CA GLY A 575 19.14 -13.83 -6.82
C GLY A 575 18.68 -13.19 -5.51
N LEU A 576 18.46 -11.86 -5.50
CA LEU A 576 17.89 -11.13 -4.37
C LEU A 576 16.45 -11.59 -4.07
N VAL A 577 15.70 -11.99 -5.10
CA VAL A 577 14.36 -12.58 -5.03
C VAL A 577 14.44 -14.04 -5.52
N ASP A 578 13.65 -14.96 -4.97
CA ASP A 578 13.67 -16.38 -5.37
C ASP A 578 12.88 -16.65 -6.65
N LYS A 579 11.70 -16.05 -6.78
CA LYS A 579 10.77 -16.28 -7.90
C LYS A 579 9.95 -15.04 -8.19
N ILE A 580 9.57 -14.87 -9.45
CA ILE A 580 8.49 -13.95 -9.82
C ILE A 580 7.16 -14.50 -9.30
N GLY A 581 6.37 -13.65 -8.66
CA GLY A 581 5.02 -13.98 -8.21
C GLY A 581 4.46 -12.98 -7.20
N GLY A 582 3.13 -12.84 -7.23
CA GLY A 582 2.36 -12.02 -6.31
C GLY A 582 1.90 -12.76 -5.05
N ILE A 583 0.92 -12.18 -4.35
CA ILE A 583 0.40 -12.67 -3.07
C ILE A 583 -0.16 -14.10 -3.17
N SER A 584 -0.91 -14.41 -4.23
CA SER A 584 -1.46 -15.76 -4.47
C SER A 584 -0.35 -16.80 -4.57
N ARG A 585 0.71 -16.51 -5.33
CA ARG A 585 1.83 -17.44 -5.53
C ARG A 585 2.69 -17.59 -4.27
N ALA A 586 2.85 -16.52 -3.48
CA ALA A 586 3.55 -16.58 -2.20
C ALA A 586 2.78 -17.44 -1.17
N ILE A 587 1.45 -17.35 -1.14
CA ILE A 587 0.59 -18.20 -0.30
C ILE A 587 0.68 -19.68 -0.72
N GLN A 588 0.66 -19.96 -2.02
CA GLN A 588 0.87 -21.31 -2.55
C GLN A 588 2.27 -21.84 -2.16
N GLU A 589 3.34 -21.07 -2.37
CA GLU A 589 4.71 -21.46 -2.03
C GLU A 589 4.84 -21.73 -0.51
N ALA A 590 4.30 -20.85 0.35
CA ALA A 590 4.29 -21.02 1.80
C ALA A 590 3.62 -22.33 2.20
N ALA A 591 2.46 -22.63 1.61
CA ALA A 591 1.74 -23.87 1.88
C ALA A 591 2.43 -25.12 1.30
N HIS A 592 3.10 -25.03 0.14
CA HIS A 592 3.95 -26.10 -0.38
C HIS A 592 5.16 -26.37 0.55
N LEU A 593 5.79 -25.33 1.10
CA LEU A 593 6.86 -25.49 2.08
C LEU A 593 6.36 -26.21 3.33
N ALA A 594 5.21 -25.82 3.89
CA ALA A 594 4.63 -26.51 5.05
C ALA A 594 4.26 -27.97 4.75
N LEU A 595 3.66 -28.26 3.59
CA LEU A 595 3.44 -29.65 3.16
C LEU A 595 4.74 -30.45 3.04
N SER A 596 5.83 -29.85 2.54
CA SER A 596 7.12 -30.54 2.45
C SER A 596 7.71 -30.90 3.82
N GLN A 597 7.40 -30.11 4.86
CA GLN A 597 7.85 -30.34 6.23
C GLN A 597 7.03 -31.40 6.99
N ARG A 598 5.75 -31.60 6.62
CA ARG A 598 4.90 -32.67 7.22
C ARG A 598 5.43 -34.09 6.98
N GLY A 599 6.19 -34.29 5.91
CA GLY A 599 6.56 -35.63 5.43
C GLY A 599 5.38 -36.39 4.79
N SER A 600 5.67 -37.55 4.21
CA SER A 600 4.68 -38.36 3.48
C SER A 600 3.92 -39.32 4.39
N GLU A 601 2.96 -38.82 5.17
CA GLU A 601 2.01 -39.70 5.87
C GLU A 601 1.11 -40.48 4.90
N ALA A 602 0.99 -41.79 5.12
CA ALA A 602 0.27 -42.70 4.22
C ALA A 602 -1.24 -42.75 4.55
N PHE A 603 -2.06 -42.05 3.75
CA PHE A 603 -3.52 -42.09 3.89
C PHE A 603 -4.11 -43.48 3.66
N ASN A 604 -5.04 -43.89 4.52
CA ASN A 604 -5.74 -45.16 4.43
C ASN A 604 -6.84 -45.14 3.33
N ASN A 605 -7.40 -46.31 3.03
CA ASN A 605 -8.37 -46.46 1.95
C ASN A 605 -9.71 -45.75 2.21
N LYS A 606 -10.07 -45.46 3.48
CA LYS A 606 -11.27 -44.71 3.85
C LYS A 606 -11.07 -43.20 3.60
N GLU A 607 -9.91 -42.68 3.99
CA GLU A 607 -9.46 -41.30 3.73
C GLU A 607 -9.34 -41.03 2.22
N LYS A 608 -8.65 -41.91 1.47
CA LYS A 608 -8.56 -41.83 -0.01
C LYS A 608 -9.92 -41.81 -0.70
N LYS A 609 -10.89 -42.60 -0.20
CA LYS A 609 -12.27 -42.64 -0.75
C LYS A 609 -13.07 -41.38 -0.39
N LEU A 610 -12.77 -40.73 0.74
CA LEU A 610 -13.34 -39.43 1.12
C LEU A 610 -12.78 -38.30 0.24
N ILE A 611 -11.46 -38.25 0.06
CA ILE A 611 -10.75 -37.28 -0.80
C ILE A 611 -11.27 -37.38 -2.24
N ASN A 612 -11.41 -38.60 -2.77
CA ASN A 612 -11.93 -38.83 -4.13
C ASN A 612 -13.41 -38.42 -4.32
N LYS A 613 -14.19 -38.26 -3.23
CA LYS A 613 -15.60 -37.85 -3.27
C LYS A 613 -15.77 -36.33 -3.37
N TYR A 614 -14.76 -35.55 -2.97
CA TYR A 614 -14.77 -34.10 -3.00
C TYR A 614 -13.72 -33.61 -4.01
N SER A 615 -14.09 -33.60 -5.29
CA SER A 615 -13.18 -33.27 -6.41
C SER A 615 -12.51 -31.90 -6.32
N PHE A 616 -13.05 -30.95 -5.54
CA PHE A 616 -12.39 -29.67 -5.28
C PHE A 616 -11.16 -29.79 -4.35
N LEU A 617 -11.01 -30.88 -3.60
CA LEU A 617 -9.75 -31.25 -2.92
C LEU A 617 -8.76 -31.98 -3.84
N ARG A 618 -9.11 -32.14 -5.14
CA ARG A 618 -8.42 -33.04 -6.08
C ARG A 618 -8.02 -32.39 -7.41
N ASN A 619 -8.51 -31.17 -7.69
CA ASN A 619 -8.31 -30.47 -8.96
C ASN A 619 -7.33 -29.28 -8.87
N SER A 620 -6.48 -29.27 -7.85
CA SER A 620 -5.26 -28.48 -7.83
C SER A 620 -4.11 -29.36 -7.31
N GLU A 621 -2.95 -29.27 -7.95
CA GLU A 621 -1.68 -29.69 -7.34
C GLU A 621 -1.31 -28.77 -6.15
N GLU A 622 -2.04 -27.66 -6.02
CA GLU A 622 -1.92 -26.64 -4.99
C GLU A 622 -2.71 -27.00 -3.72
N PRO A 623 -2.19 -26.67 -2.53
CA PRO A 623 -2.85 -26.90 -1.25
C PRO A 623 -4.11 -26.04 -1.06
N SER A 624 -5.10 -26.59 -0.37
CA SER A 624 -6.26 -25.84 0.10
C SER A 624 -5.87 -24.94 1.28
N ILE A 625 -5.91 -23.63 1.08
CA ILE A 625 -5.46 -22.65 2.06
C ILE A 625 -6.61 -22.16 2.97
N GLU A 626 -6.31 -21.93 4.25
CA GLU A 626 -7.02 -20.99 5.11
C GLU A 626 -6.10 -19.82 5.43
N ILE A 627 -6.55 -18.58 5.15
CA ILE A 627 -5.77 -17.37 5.41
C ILE A 627 -6.23 -16.76 6.74
N VAL A 628 -5.29 -16.61 7.66
CA VAL A 628 -5.52 -15.93 8.94
C VAL A 628 -4.85 -14.57 8.89
N ASN A 629 -5.64 -13.50 8.71
CA ASN A 629 -5.14 -12.13 8.72
C ASN A 629 -4.83 -11.71 10.17
N TYR A 630 -3.58 -11.33 10.44
CA TYR A 630 -3.19 -10.68 11.69
C TYR A 630 -2.84 -9.23 11.42
N GLN A 631 -3.80 -8.34 11.69
CA GLN A 631 -3.65 -6.89 11.54
C GLN A 631 -4.30 -6.12 12.71
N LYS A 632 -3.86 -4.86 12.83
CA LYS A 632 -4.26 -3.84 13.79
C LYS A 632 -5.78 -3.81 14.00
N PRO A 633 -6.32 -4.03 15.22
CA PRO A 633 -7.65 -3.53 15.52
C PRO A 633 -7.56 -2.00 15.42
N ALA A 634 -8.37 -1.39 14.53
CA ALA A 634 -8.45 0.06 14.40
C ALA A 634 -8.54 0.68 15.80
N SER A 635 -7.64 1.60 16.13
CA SER A 635 -7.65 2.18 17.47
C SER A 635 -8.98 2.90 17.66
N PHE A 636 -9.53 2.83 18.86
CA PHE A 636 -10.82 3.47 19.15
C PHE A 636 -10.77 5.00 18.90
N LEU A 637 -9.58 5.59 18.85
CA LEU A 637 -9.31 7.00 18.52
C LEU A 637 -9.35 7.28 17.00
N GLU A 638 -8.76 6.44 16.15
CA GLU A 638 -8.81 6.60 14.67
C GLU A 638 -10.25 6.54 14.11
N LEU A 639 -11.16 5.90 14.85
CA LEU A 639 -12.59 5.88 14.57
C LEU A 639 -13.31 7.21 14.86
N PHE A 640 -12.78 8.06 15.76
CA PHE A 640 -13.33 9.38 16.07
C PHE A 640 -12.78 10.48 15.14
N GLU A 641 -11.50 10.44 14.81
CA GLU A 641 -10.85 11.45 13.94
C GLU A 641 -11.41 11.47 12.51
N ASN A 642 -11.99 10.35 12.04
CA ASN A 642 -12.64 10.25 10.74
C ASN A 642 -14.12 10.66 10.72
N THR A 643 -14.66 11.18 11.83
CA THR A 643 -15.98 11.85 11.84
C THR A 643 -15.81 13.36 11.81
N SER A 644 -16.00 13.96 10.64
CA SER A 644 -15.98 15.41 10.44
C SER A 644 -17.11 16.09 11.23
N LEU A 645 -16.78 16.59 12.41
CA LEU A 645 -17.59 17.49 13.23
C LEU A 645 -16.79 18.72 13.68
N GLU A 646 -15.98 19.26 12.77
CA GLU A 646 -15.47 20.63 12.87
C GLU A 646 -16.23 21.52 11.88
N GLN A 647 -17.41 21.98 12.29
CA GLN A 647 -18.01 23.28 11.92
C GLN A 647 -19.35 23.48 12.64
N GLU A 648 -19.29 23.82 13.93
CA GLU A 648 -20.23 24.72 14.62
C GLU A 648 -19.70 25.02 16.04
N ILE A 649 -20.07 26.17 16.62
CA ILE A 649 -19.63 26.68 17.95
C ILE A 649 -18.20 27.26 18.02
N PHE A 650 -17.89 28.16 17.07
CA PHE A 650 -17.54 29.56 17.38
C PHE A 650 -18.30 30.38 16.33
N THR A 651 -19.20 31.32 16.63
CA THR A 651 -19.18 32.35 17.68
C THR A 651 -20.60 32.80 18.11
N MET A 652 -20.66 33.65 19.15
CA MET A 652 -21.78 34.53 19.57
C MET A 652 -22.98 33.89 20.31
N ASP A 653 -22.85 33.76 21.63
CA ASP A 653 -23.99 34.01 22.56
C ASP A 653 -23.54 34.64 23.91
N GLU A 654 -22.40 35.35 23.91
CA GLU A 654 -22.06 36.31 24.98
C GLU A 654 -22.52 37.72 24.56
N ILE A 655 -23.81 38.01 24.80
CA ILE A 655 -24.33 39.24 25.40
C ILE A 655 -25.82 39.01 25.68
N LYS A 656 -26.08 38.58 26.92
CA LYS A 656 -27.25 38.99 27.72
C LYS A 656 -26.87 38.80 29.18
N GLU A 657 -27.20 39.81 29.99
CA GLU A 657 -26.99 39.83 31.44
C GLU A 657 -25.52 39.90 31.91
N ASN A 658 -24.85 41.03 31.63
CA ASN A 658 -24.63 42.00 32.73
C ASN A 658 -24.22 43.42 32.25
N SER A 659 -24.97 44.42 32.74
CA SER A 659 -24.62 45.84 32.96
C SER A 659 -23.94 46.70 31.86
N ASN A 660 -24.77 47.56 31.22
CA ASN A 660 -24.67 49.04 31.24
C ASN A 660 -23.36 49.77 30.86
N ILE A 661 -23.32 50.49 29.71
CA ILE A 661 -23.29 51.98 29.55
C ILE A 661 -22.81 52.52 28.16
N LEU A 662 -23.68 53.33 27.52
CA LEU A 662 -23.52 54.46 26.56
C LEU A 662 -22.84 54.38 25.15
N ASN A 663 -23.59 54.92 24.16
CA ASN A 663 -23.22 55.78 23.01
C ASN A 663 -22.49 55.19 21.76
N SER A 664 -23.15 55.04 20.59
CA SER A 664 -23.42 56.03 19.49
C SER A 664 -22.30 56.07 18.41
N SER A 665 -22.50 56.19 17.08
CA SER A 665 -23.68 56.27 16.18
C SER A 665 -23.24 56.28 14.67
N HIS A 666 -24.18 56.37 13.71
CA HIS A 666 -24.02 56.55 12.23
C HIS A 666 -23.57 55.29 11.42
N SER A 667 -24.18 54.81 10.31
CA SER A 667 -24.90 55.35 9.11
C SER A 667 -23.96 55.93 8.02
N VAL A 668 -24.09 55.77 6.69
CA VAL A 668 -25.22 55.55 5.73
C VAL A 668 -24.80 54.64 4.51
N LYS A 669 -25.77 54.33 3.61
CA LYS A 669 -25.81 53.37 2.48
C LYS A 669 -25.19 53.80 1.11
N TYR A 670 -24.88 52.79 0.28
CA TYR A 670 -25.01 52.62 -1.19
C TYR A 670 -25.40 53.78 -2.13
N SER A 671 -24.75 53.82 -3.32
CA SER A 671 -25.41 53.71 -4.64
C SER A 671 -24.45 53.45 -5.84
N SER A 672 -25.00 52.88 -6.92
CA SER A 672 -24.48 52.75 -8.30
C SER A 672 -25.65 53.10 -9.26
N PRO A 673 -25.63 52.91 -10.60
CA PRO A 673 -24.53 52.76 -11.59
C PRO A 673 -24.72 53.68 -12.85
N THR A 674 -23.83 53.62 -13.84
CA THR A 674 -24.11 53.92 -15.28
C THR A 674 -22.97 53.40 -16.22
N THR A 675 -22.80 53.89 -17.46
CA THR A 675 -22.78 53.01 -18.66
C THR A 675 -22.05 53.48 -19.94
N ILE A 676 -21.46 52.49 -20.66
CA ILE A 676 -21.38 52.29 -22.14
C ILE A 676 -20.44 53.16 -23.03
N SER A 677 -19.62 52.45 -23.85
CA SER A 677 -18.97 52.84 -25.15
C SER A 677 -17.82 53.90 -25.15
N SER A 678 -16.82 53.89 -26.05
CA SER A 678 -16.39 52.96 -27.13
C SER A 678 -14.94 53.22 -27.62
N SER A 679 -14.32 52.17 -28.19
CA SER A 679 -13.34 52.16 -29.31
C SER A 679 -11.92 52.77 -29.23
N ASN A 680 -10.99 51.99 -29.81
CA ASN A 680 -9.73 52.32 -30.53
C ASN A 680 -8.35 52.34 -29.82
N HIS A 681 -7.53 51.37 -30.25
CA HIS A 681 -6.08 51.38 -30.51
C HIS A 681 -5.15 52.37 -29.78
N GLN A 682 -4.13 51.84 -29.06
CA GLN A 682 -2.75 51.73 -29.60
C GLN A 682 -1.75 51.00 -28.67
N SER A 683 -0.78 50.32 -29.33
CA SER A 683 0.59 49.92 -28.94
C SER A 683 1.01 49.67 -27.47
N LEU A 684 1.73 48.55 -27.28
CA LEU A 684 2.64 48.33 -26.16
C LEU A 684 3.75 49.40 -26.09
N THR A 685 4.13 49.82 -24.88
CA THR A 685 5.51 49.73 -24.33
C THR A 685 5.59 50.27 -22.89
N ASN A 686 6.63 49.84 -22.17
CA ASN A 686 7.09 50.39 -20.88
C ASN A 686 6.18 50.27 -19.64
N PHE A 687 6.36 49.18 -18.88
CA PHE A 687 6.24 49.21 -17.43
C PHE A 687 7.60 48.91 -16.78
N LYS A 688 8.14 49.87 -16.02
CA LYS A 688 9.25 49.63 -15.09
C LYS A 688 8.70 48.90 -13.85
N PRO A 689 9.40 47.91 -13.28
CA PRO A 689 9.00 47.33 -12.01
C PRO A 689 9.23 48.35 -10.88
N SER A 690 8.17 48.72 -10.17
CA SER A 690 8.29 49.44 -8.91
C SER A 690 8.83 48.48 -7.83
N LYS A 691 9.76 48.97 -7.01
CA LYS A 691 10.19 48.26 -5.81
C LYS A 691 9.02 48.24 -4.82
N THR A 692 8.39 47.10 -4.64
CA THR A 692 7.55 46.81 -3.47
C THR A 692 8.38 46.08 -2.44
N GLU A 693 8.55 46.70 -1.27
CA GLU A 693 9.20 46.07 -0.12
C GLU A 693 8.31 44.94 0.40
N PHE A 694 8.75 43.69 0.25
CA PHE A 694 8.13 42.56 0.94
C PHE A 694 8.40 42.70 2.44
N THR A 695 7.36 43.04 3.20
CA THR A 695 7.43 43.24 4.64
C THR A 695 7.60 41.91 5.40
N ASN A 696 8.29 41.97 6.54
CA ASN A 696 8.93 40.83 7.22
C ASN A 696 8.00 39.73 7.80
N ASN A 697 6.68 39.78 7.60
CA ASN A 697 5.74 38.90 8.30
C ASN A 697 5.59 37.49 7.68
N VAL A 698 6.13 37.24 6.49
CA VAL A 698 6.12 35.89 5.87
C VAL A 698 7.19 34.95 6.49
N SER A 699 8.09 35.48 7.32
CA SER A 699 9.20 34.71 7.89
C SER A 699 8.77 33.76 9.00
N ILE A 700 7.92 34.19 9.94
CA ILE A 700 7.63 33.43 11.17
C ILE A 700 6.80 32.18 10.88
N ASP A 701 5.71 32.28 10.12
CA ASP A 701 4.90 31.10 9.79
C ASP A 701 5.66 30.11 8.89
N LEU A 702 6.53 30.60 8.00
CA LEU A 702 7.36 29.71 7.19
C LEU A 702 8.41 29.00 8.04
N ILE A 703 9.05 29.71 8.99
CA ILE A 703 10.01 29.15 9.95
C ILE A 703 9.30 28.18 10.91
N GLN A 704 8.10 28.50 11.40
CA GLN A 704 7.32 27.64 12.28
C GLN A 704 6.88 26.37 11.56
N ASN A 705 6.42 26.47 10.31
CA ASN A 705 6.10 25.30 9.48
C ASN A 705 7.36 24.49 9.13
N LEU A 706 8.51 25.13 8.91
CA LEU A 706 9.78 24.44 8.68
C LEU A 706 10.29 23.75 9.96
N ILE A 707 10.12 24.37 11.14
CA ILE A 707 10.44 23.77 12.45
C ILE A 707 9.48 22.61 12.73
N ASN A 708 8.18 22.76 12.47
CA ASN A 708 7.21 21.67 12.60
C ASN A 708 7.53 20.52 11.64
N TYR A 709 7.98 20.81 10.42
CA TYR A 709 8.44 19.80 9.45
C TYR A 709 9.75 19.13 9.88
N ILE A 710 10.70 19.89 10.45
CA ILE A 710 11.94 19.35 11.03
C ILE A 710 11.62 18.51 12.28
N HIS A 711 10.63 18.89 13.10
CA HIS A 711 10.13 18.07 14.22
C HIS A 711 9.36 16.84 13.75
N SER A 712 8.61 16.89 12.64
CA SER A 712 8.00 15.69 12.06
C SER A 712 9.03 14.74 11.45
N ILE A 713 10.17 15.25 10.98
CA ILE A 713 11.34 14.43 10.65
C ILE A 713 11.94 13.84 11.93
N ASN A 714 12.06 14.62 13.01
CA ASN A 714 12.75 14.22 14.24
C ASN A 714 11.93 13.32 15.18
N ASN A 715 10.61 13.19 14.98
CA ASN A 715 9.75 12.18 15.62
C ASN A 715 9.60 10.90 14.76
N ASN A 716 10.18 10.89 13.55
CA ASN A 716 10.31 9.74 12.66
C ASN A 716 11.80 9.36 12.48
N LEU A 717 12.61 9.61 13.51
CA LEU A 717 14.04 9.27 13.69
C LEU A 717 14.25 8.71 15.12
#